data_AF-R6F9Q7-F1
#
_entry.id   AF-R6F9Q7-F1
#
_cell.length_a   1.000
_cell.length_b   1.000
_cell.length_c   1.000
_cell.angle_alpha   90.00
_cell.angle_beta   90.00
_cell.angle_gamma   90.00
#
_symmetry.space_group_name_H-M   'P 1'
#
loop_
_entity.id
_entity.type
_entity.pdbx_description
1 polymer ?
#
loop_
_entity_poly.entity_id
_entity_poly.type
_entity_poly.pdbx_seq_one_letter_code
_entity_poly.pdbx_strand_id
1 'polypeptide(L)'
;MNINKRYTFVPLALMFLVAGASAAPRSKTQMKAEATKLLGSARMKAAARRSFSIDTKAIKELKVSEGYVVYGSEGNGFAVIATDDTSPAILGYSDTKFESKSTNPNFEWWLSMVNEAVVSRAKASKVALVNKMPSGYGYAESVAALCETRWGQNKPYNNLCPTATNGTRTLTGCAATSTAQVLRYHRAPEHGIGSRTIYYPANNMSGTKISADFEKSKYDWNAMLETYDSKYSVEEGDAVALIMHDLGVAVGMEYGSEADGGSGALHENVAKGLQRYYGIEDAKYIVRKDYSDNEWMRIIYEQINNKQPLVYGGFDRSMGGHSFVLDGYDAEGKVHVNWGWDGNYDGYYDINILDPQAYKFSSNQEAVINIAPDKTSSTLKGSIALEAAGTLAAQIEADKFYNYDTLTVSGNINAADLRTLRSMAGRDAEGNRTRGHLRVLDLSEARIIAGSDYYMTENGKKLTVERDASLPDKVFSNTRLEKIVFPKTGISSFGKGVWAYTSKLKEVVLTASADANFIYEDGIVYNSDKTTLIAALPFQPNGVDIKHGVINVADYAFAGCNLMPRVSLSSDVKTIGKEAFANCWSLTEFKVFSKNIPQLNGTNVFKGANVESCLLMVRAGSKMRFQNTAQWNDFANIVEFGTTIKARNQAREYGDENPRLTFTIIGDKVEGKPVLSCEATTESKCGRYTIHIEPGTITDEAVDFEDGYLVVTQAPLYVTVEDATRETGMENPVFNITYDGFKNEETADVLTTKPVASCMADATSQAGKYEIIVSGGEADNYELFYNNGWLTVTPSTAINGSRVTEGTTFNVYTLEGVCVKHNAKNLDDLASGIYVVEGKKIVK
;
A
#
# COMPACT_ATOMS: atom_id res chain seq x y z
N MET A 1 3.99 -15.74 68.31
CA MET A 1 4.47 -17.00 68.91
C MET A 1 5.81 -17.33 68.25
N ASN A 2 6.91 -17.13 68.98
CA ASN A 2 8.28 -17.40 68.57
C ASN A 2 8.52 -18.91 68.47
N ILE A 3 9.12 -19.38 67.38
CA ILE A 3 10.03 -20.54 67.43
C ILE A 3 11.27 -20.20 66.59
N ASN A 4 12.33 -19.85 67.32
CA ASN A 4 13.71 -19.88 66.88
C ASN A 4 14.14 -21.33 66.58
N LYS A 5 14.81 -21.57 65.47
CA LYS A 5 15.88 -22.58 65.41
C LYS A 5 17.17 -21.94 64.90
N ARG A 6 18.10 -21.82 65.86
CA ARG A 6 19.50 -21.45 65.70
C ARG A 6 20.20 -22.50 64.83
N TYR A 7 20.97 -22.05 63.85
CA TYR A 7 22.10 -22.82 63.34
C TYR A 7 23.40 -22.13 63.76
N THR A 8 24.22 -22.90 64.45
CA THR A 8 25.50 -22.57 65.04
C THR A 8 26.52 -22.30 63.93
N PHE A 9 27.08 -21.10 63.89
CA PHE A 9 28.24 -20.78 63.07
C PHE A 9 29.49 -21.44 63.68
N VAL A 10 30.04 -22.45 63.00
CA VAL A 10 31.40 -22.93 63.21
C VAL A 10 32.26 -22.26 62.14
N PRO A 11 33.28 -21.45 62.49
CA PRO A 11 34.20 -20.91 61.51
C PRO A 11 35.21 -22.00 61.16
N LEU A 12 34.90 -22.83 60.16
CA LEU A 12 35.91 -23.67 59.53
C LEU A 12 36.68 -22.78 58.56
N ALA A 13 37.83 -22.29 59.02
CA ALA A 13 38.82 -21.63 58.20
C ALA A 13 39.37 -22.65 57.18
N LEU A 14 38.72 -22.78 56.02
CA LEU A 14 39.36 -23.36 54.84
C LEU A 14 40.16 -22.23 54.17
N MET A 15 41.48 -22.32 54.27
CA MET A 15 42.42 -21.53 53.48
C MET A 15 42.00 -21.57 52.00
N PHE A 16 41.61 -20.41 51.48
CA PHE A 16 41.55 -20.12 50.05
C PHE A 16 42.95 -20.30 49.45
N LEU A 17 43.18 -21.46 48.84
CA LEU A 17 44.12 -21.59 47.72
C LEU A 17 43.29 -21.63 46.45
N VAL A 18 42.67 -20.49 46.11
CA VAL A 18 42.28 -20.23 44.72
C VAL A 18 43.58 -19.92 44.00
N ALA A 19 44.27 -20.98 43.56
CA ALA A 19 45.14 -20.85 42.41
C ALA A 19 44.26 -20.28 41.31
N GLY A 20 44.53 -19.05 40.87
CA GLY A 20 43.92 -18.49 39.68
C GLY A 20 44.32 -19.38 38.51
N ALA A 21 43.52 -20.40 38.21
CA ALA A 21 43.71 -21.25 37.06
C ALA A 21 43.46 -20.39 35.82
N SER A 22 44.54 -19.87 35.24
CA SER A 22 44.51 -19.31 33.89
C SER A 22 44.07 -20.43 32.97
N ALA A 23 43.07 -20.16 32.12
CA ALA A 23 42.69 -21.08 31.06
C ALA A 23 43.92 -21.44 30.19
N ALA A 24 43.95 -22.69 29.71
CA ALA A 24 45.04 -23.25 28.93
C ALA A 24 44.49 -24.21 27.84
N PRO A 25 45.30 -24.56 26.83
CA PRO A 25 44.95 -25.59 25.85
C PRO A 25 44.71 -26.94 26.54
N ARG A 26 43.63 -27.63 26.17
CA ARG A 26 43.30 -28.97 26.65
C ARG A 26 44.19 -30.01 25.98
N SER A 27 44.74 -30.92 26.79
CA SER A 27 45.43 -32.10 26.27
C SER A 27 44.45 -33.09 25.62
N LYS A 28 44.96 -33.91 24.68
CA LYS A 28 44.18 -34.99 24.06
C LYS A 28 43.55 -35.93 25.09
N THR A 29 44.26 -36.23 26.18
CA THR A 29 43.77 -37.08 27.27
C THR A 29 42.57 -36.45 27.98
N GLN A 30 42.61 -35.15 28.27
CA GLN A 30 41.49 -34.43 28.87
C GLN A 30 40.27 -34.42 27.93
N MET A 31 40.48 -34.07 26.65
CA MET A 31 39.39 -34.02 25.68
C MET A 31 38.71 -35.38 25.48
N LYS A 32 39.50 -36.46 25.34
CA LYS A 32 38.97 -37.82 25.23
C LYS A 32 38.23 -38.26 26.50
N ALA A 33 38.72 -37.87 27.69
CA ALA A 33 38.07 -38.19 28.96
C ALA A 33 36.68 -37.53 29.07
N GLU A 34 36.56 -36.25 28.70
CA GLU A 34 35.27 -35.54 28.69
C GLU A 34 34.28 -36.14 27.69
N ALA A 35 34.74 -36.46 26.47
CA ALA A 35 33.90 -37.15 25.48
C ALA A 35 33.42 -38.52 25.99
N THR A 36 34.33 -39.32 26.58
CA THR A 36 34.02 -40.65 27.10
C THR A 36 33.01 -40.59 28.25
N LYS A 37 33.19 -39.62 29.15
CA LYS A 37 32.28 -39.37 30.27
C LYS A 37 30.90 -38.97 29.77
N LEU A 38 30.81 -38.04 28.82
CA LEU A 38 29.54 -37.60 28.25
C LEU A 38 28.82 -38.75 27.53
N LEU A 39 29.49 -39.40 26.59
CA LEU A 39 28.88 -40.43 25.75
C LEU A 39 28.44 -41.67 26.55
N GLY A 40 29.11 -41.99 27.66
CA GLY A 40 28.70 -43.04 28.59
C GLY A 40 27.64 -42.63 29.62
N SER A 41 27.24 -41.36 29.67
CA SER A 41 26.41 -40.82 30.75
C SER A 41 24.92 -41.14 30.62
N ALA A 42 24.20 -41.10 31.75
CA ALA A 42 22.73 -41.12 31.75
C ALA A 42 22.12 -39.93 30.99
N ARG A 43 22.79 -38.78 30.99
CA ARG A 43 22.38 -37.60 30.22
C ARG A 43 22.36 -37.88 28.72
N MET A 44 23.39 -38.53 28.18
CA MET A 44 23.43 -38.91 26.77
C MET A 44 22.30 -39.89 26.42
N LYS A 45 22.04 -40.87 27.29
CA LYS A 45 20.92 -41.81 27.11
C LYS A 45 19.56 -41.12 27.15
N ALA A 46 19.37 -40.14 28.04
CA ALA A 46 18.13 -39.38 28.14
C ALA A 46 17.93 -38.40 26.97
N ALA A 47 19.02 -37.93 26.37
CA ALA A 47 19.01 -37.04 25.21
C ALA A 47 18.76 -37.76 23.88
N ALA A 48 19.03 -39.07 23.81
CA ALA A 48 18.92 -39.84 22.59
C ALA A 48 17.46 -40.01 22.14
N ARG A 49 17.22 -39.82 20.83
CA ARG A 49 15.90 -40.01 20.20
C ARG A 49 15.66 -41.46 19.76
N ARG A 50 16.69 -42.32 19.87
CA ARG A 50 16.63 -43.77 19.62
C ARG A 50 17.28 -44.52 20.77
N SER A 51 17.06 -45.84 20.84
CA SER A 51 17.78 -46.70 21.81
C SER A 51 19.29 -46.52 21.62
N PHE A 52 19.96 -45.98 22.64
CA PHE A 52 21.36 -45.59 22.57
C PHE A 52 22.24 -46.38 23.55
N SER A 53 23.26 -47.02 23.00
CA SER A 53 24.36 -47.62 23.73
C SER A 53 25.65 -47.45 22.95
N ILE A 54 26.73 -47.08 23.63
CA ILE A 54 28.05 -46.92 23.02
C ILE A 54 29.09 -47.67 23.84
N ASP A 55 30.03 -48.33 23.15
CA ASP A 55 31.23 -48.85 23.79
C ASP A 55 32.19 -47.69 24.05
N THR A 56 32.26 -47.25 25.31
CA THR A 56 33.12 -46.14 25.72
C THR A 56 34.61 -46.42 25.53
N LYS A 57 35.02 -47.70 25.42
CA LYS A 57 36.40 -48.07 25.12
C LYS A 57 36.74 -47.88 23.63
N ALA A 58 35.75 -47.91 22.75
CA ALA A 58 35.91 -47.75 21.30
C ALA A 58 35.93 -46.28 20.83
N ILE A 59 35.81 -45.31 21.75
CA ILE A 59 35.81 -43.87 21.41
C ILE A 59 37.18 -43.44 20.86
N LYS A 60 37.16 -42.80 19.68
CA LYS A 60 38.32 -42.31 18.94
C LYS A 60 38.10 -40.91 18.36
N GLU A 61 39.19 -40.26 17.93
CA GLU A 61 39.14 -38.99 17.20
C GLU A 61 38.53 -39.25 15.81
N LEU A 62 37.47 -38.52 15.45
CA LEU A 62 36.77 -38.61 14.17
C LEU A 62 37.05 -37.40 13.26
N LYS A 63 37.22 -36.21 13.84
CA LYS A 63 37.62 -34.96 13.16
C LYS A 63 38.43 -34.11 14.12
N VAL A 64 39.49 -33.46 13.61
CA VAL A 64 40.37 -32.57 14.39
C VAL A 64 40.37 -31.20 13.71
N SER A 65 40.23 -30.14 14.49
CA SER A 65 40.29 -28.74 14.06
C SER A 65 41.06 -27.91 15.10
N GLU A 66 41.36 -26.65 14.81
CA GLU A 66 42.14 -25.79 15.73
C GLU A 66 41.37 -25.53 17.04
N GLY A 67 40.07 -25.29 16.94
CA GLY A 67 39.18 -24.96 18.07
C GLY A 67 38.43 -26.16 18.67
N TYR A 68 38.33 -27.29 17.98
CA TYR A 68 37.59 -28.45 18.48
C TYR A 68 38.14 -29.80 17.99
N VAL A 69 37.76 -30.87 18.69
CA VAL A 69 37.92 -32.27 18.27
C VAL A 69 36.60 -33.00 18.40
N VAL A 70 36.21 -33.74 17.37
CA VAL A 70 35.04 -34.64 17.40
C VAL A 70 35.50 -36.02 17.85
N TYR A 71 34.92 -36.51 18.94
CA TYR A 71 35.11 -37.86 19.44
C TYR A 71 33.85 -38.68 19.28
N GLY A 72 33.98 -39.95 18.90
CA GLY A 72 32.86 -40.88 18.78
C GLY A 72 33.34 -42.30 18.51
N SER A 73 32.41 -43.21 18.22
CA SER A 73 32.71 -44.59 17.80
C SER A 73 32.42 -44.78 16.30
N GLU A 74 32.67 -45.96 15.75
CA GLU A 74 32.23 -46.28 14.37
C GLU A 74 30.70 -46.43 14.25
N GLY A 75 30.01 -46.58 15.39
CA GLY A 75 28.56 -46.60 15.49
C GLY A 75 27.97 -45.21 15.76
N ASN A 76 26.79 -45.21 16.35
CA ASN A 76 26.05 -44.01 16.72
C ASN A 76 26.68 -43.32 17.94
N GLY A 77 26.63 -41.98 17.96
CA GLY A 77 27.07 -41.14 19.06
C GLY A 77 28.38 -40.40 18.79
N PHE A 78 28.35 -39.07 18.93
CA PHE A 78 29.55 -38.24 18.94
C PHE A 78 29.45 -37.05 19.88
N ALA A 79 30.61 -36.52 20.26
CA ALA A 79 30.77 -35.32 21.07
C ALA A 79 31.79 -34.39 20.41
N VAL A 80 31.48 -33.10 20.37
CA VAL A 80 32.34 -32.02 19.89
C VAL A 80 32.96 -31.35 21.11
N ILE A 81 34.28 -31.46 21.25
CA ILE A 81 35.02 -31.06 22.43
C ILE A 81 35.93 -29.87 22.10
N ALA A 82 35.87 -28.79 22.88
CA ALA A 82 36.70 -27.61 22.70
C ALA A 82 38.18 -27.88 23.03
N THR A 83 39.09 -27.32 22.24
CA THR A 83 40.55 -27.49 22.44
C THR A 83 41.15 -26.63 23.54
N ASP A 84 40.39 -25.69 24.14
CA ASP A 84 40.92 -24.74 25.11
C ASP A 84 39.95 -24.45 26.29
N ASP A 85 40.49 -24.36 27.51
CA ASP A 85 39.73 -24.15 28.76
C ASP A 85 39.07 -22.77 28.90
N THR A 86 39.34 -21.84 27.99
CA THR A 86 38.57 -20.60 27.89
C THR A 86 37.12 -20.84 27.47
N SER A 87 36.84 -21.98 26.83
CA SER A 87 35.51 -22.39 26.36
C SER A 87 35.01 -23.63 27.13
N PRO A 88 33.68 -23.87 27.19
CA PRO A 88 33.14 -25.07 27.82
C PRO A 88 33.69 -26.33 27.14
N ALA A 89 34.00 -27.37 27.92
CA ALA A 89 34.63 -28.57 27.38
C ALA A 89 33.77 -29.24 26.29
N ILE A 90 32.47 -29.38 26.55
CA ILE A 90 31.52 -29.96 25.61
C ILE A 90 30.85 -28.80 24.86
N LEU A 91 31.08 -28.71 23.56
CA LEU A 91 30.46 -27.75 22.65
C LEU A 91 29.17 -28.31 22.04
N GLY A 92 29.09 -29.62 21.83
CA GLY A 92 27.88 -30.26 21.36
C GLY A 92 27.97 -31.78 21.38
N TYR A 93 26.82 -32.44 21.29
CA TYR A 93 26.75 -33.89 21.25
C TYR A 93 25.46 -34.37 20.59
N SER A 94 25.50 -35.56 20.02
CA SER A 94 24.38 -36.17 19.30
C SER A 94 24.43 -37.68 19.44
N ASP A 95 23.27 -38.33 19.36
CA ASP A 95 23.12 -39.79 19.32
C ASP A 95 23.25 -40.34 17.91
N THR A 96 23.45 -39.51 16.88
CA THR A 96 23.63 -39.97 15.50
C THR A 96 25.07 -40.38 15.24
N LYS A 97 25.29 -41.13 14.16
CA LYS A 97 26.63 -41.40 13.64
C LYS A 97 27.24 -40.10 13.09
N PHE A 98 28.54 -39.92 13.32
CA PHE A 98 29.32 -38.84 12.71
C PHE A 98 30.05 -39.35 11.45
N GLU A 99 29.96 -38.61 10.35
CA GLU A 99 30.74 -38.88 9.14
C GLU A 99 31.79 -37.79 8.94
N SER A 100 33.01 -38.18 8.54
CA SER A 100 34.14 -37.24 8.39
C SER A 100 33.93 -36.19 7.31
N LYS A 101 33.01 -36.43 6.36
CA LYS A 101 32.54 -35.48 5.36
C LYS A 101 31.03 -35.32 5.49
N SER A 102 30.59 -34.30 6.22
CA SER A 102 29.17 -33.99 6.38
C SER A 102 28.53 -33.61 5.05
N THR A 103 27.31 -34.09 4.83
CA THR A 103 26.40 -33.63 3.77
C THR A 103 25.40 -32.60 4.27
N ASN A 104 25.42 -32.27 5.58
CA ASN A 104 24.54 -31.30 6.21
C ASN A 104 25.26 -29.93 6.31
N PRO A 105 24.92 -28.96 5.44
CA PRO A 105 25.55 -27.63 5.44
C PRO A 105 25.23 -26.81 6.69
N ASN A 106 24.08 -27.01 7.33
CA ASN A 106 23.73 -26.27 8.55
C ASN A 106 24.64 -26.68 9.73
N PHE A 107 24.96 -27.96 9.83
CA PHE A 107 25.87 -28.47 10.86
C PHE A 107 27.33 -28.08 10.59
N GLU A 108 27.79 -28.11 9.32
CA GLU A 108 29.14 -27.65 8.98
C GLU A 108 29.31 -26.14 9.21
N TRP A 109 28.26 -25.34 8.93
CA TRP A 109 28.24 -23.94 9.34
C TRP A 109 28.49 -23.81 10.84
N TRP A 110 27.71 -24.51 11.68
CA TRP A 110 27.90 -24.45 13.13
C TRP A 110 29.32 -24.88 13.55
N LEU A 111 29.88 -25.94 12.96
CA LEU A 111 31.25 -26.38 13.22
C LEU A 111 32.30 -25.30 12.87
N SER A 112 32.15 -24.60 11.75
CA SER A 112 33.01 -23.48 11.38
C SER A 112 32.94 -22.36 12.41
N MET A 113 31.72 -21.99 12.80
CA MET A 113 31.45 -20.91 13.76
C MET A 113 32.03 -21.20 15.15
N VAL A 114 31.88 -22.42 15.67
CA VAL A 114 32.45 -22.78 16.98
C VAL A 114 33.97 -22.94 16.93
N ASN A 115 34.54 -23.39 15.81
CA ASN A 115 36.00 -23.41 15.65
C ASN A 115 36.58 -22.00 15.80
N GLU A 116 36.02 -21.04 15.05
CA GLU A 116 36.45 -19.64 15.13
C GLU A 116 36.23 -19.06 16.53
N ALA A 117 35.08 -19.33 17.16
CA ALA A 117 34.77 -18.86 18.51
C ALA A 117 35.80 -19.33 19.54
N VAL A 118 36.11 -20.63 19.57
CA VAL A 118 37.08 -21.18 20.53
C VAL A 118 38.48 -20.64 20.26
N VAL A 119 38.91 -20.60 19.00
CA VAL A 119 40.25 -20.12 18.62
C VAL A 119 40.43 -18.65 18.96
N SER A 120 39.46 -17.81 18.62
CA SER A 120 39.51 -16.38 18.93
C SER A 120 39.46 -16.13 20.44
N ARG A 121 38.72 -16.95 21.19
CA ARG A 121 38.64 -16.83 22.65
C ARG A 121 39.92 -17.23 23.36
N ALA A 122 40.55 -18.33 22.95
CA ALA A 122 41.86 -18.74 23.44
C ALA A 122 42.93 -17.66 23.20
N LYS A 123 42.82 -16.91 22.10
CA LYS A 123 43.72 -15.79 21.77
C LYS A 123 43.43 -14.52 22.59
N ALA A 124 42.16 -14.23 22.87
CA ALA A 124 41.72 -12.96 23.44
C ALA A 124 41.60 -12.95 24.98
N SER A 125 41.34 -14.08 25.63
CA SER A 125 41.01 -14.16 27.05
C SER A 125 41.74 -15.29 27.75
N LYS A 126 41.96 -15.15 29.06
CA LYS A 126 42.41 -16.23 29.96
C LYS A 126 41.32 -16.70 30.93
N VAL A 127 40.09 -16.22 30.75
CA VAL A 127 38.94 -16.48 31.63
C VAL A 127 37.95 -17.40 30.93
N ALA A 128 37.60 -18.49 31.61
CA ALA A 128 36.59 -19.45 31.15
C ALA A 128 35.22 -18.78 30.94
N LEU A 129 34.55 -19.16 29.85
CA LEU A 129 33.17 -18.75 29.61
C LEU A 129 32.26 -19.38 30.68
N VAL A 130 31.42 -18.55 31.29
CA VAL A 130 30.40 -19.03 32.23
C VAL A 130 29.17 -19.42 31.42
N ASN A 131 28.76 -20.69 31.51
CA ASN A 131 27.56 -21.20 30.86
C ASN A 131 26.32 -20.46 31.36
N LYS A 132 25.40 -20.17 30.43
CA LYS A 132 24.10 -19.57 30.74
C LYS A 132 23.10 -20.67 31.08
N MET A 133 23.05 -21.09 32.33
CA MET A 133 22.18 -22.19 32.76
C MET A 133 20.70 -21.77 32.83
N PRO A 134 19.74 -22.59 32.36
CA PRO A 134 18.31 -22.28 32.42
C PRO A 134 17.78 -21.96 33.82
N SER A 135 18.28 -22.68 34.83
CA SER A 135 17.92 -22.49 36.25
C SER A 135 18.28 -21.11 36.78
N GLY A 136 19.34 -20.48 36.23
CA GLY A 136 19.73 -19.10 36.56
C GLY A 136 18.70 -18.04 36.12
N TYR A 137 17.76 -18.42 35.24
CA TYR A 137 16.66 -17.57 34.78
C TYR A 137 15.30 -17.97 35.39
N GLY A 138 15.27 -18.94 36.31
CA GLY A 138 14.02 -19.45 36.90
C GLY A 138 13.25 -20.45 36.04
N TYR A 139 13.88 -21.03 35.01
CA TYR A 139 13.26 -22.04 34.14
C TYR A 139 13.61 -23.47 34.57
N ALA A 140 12.87 -24.45 34.02
CA ALA A 140 13.14 -25.87 34.25
C ALA A 140 14.59 -26.22 33.88
N GLU A 141 15.22 -27.16 34.60
CA GLU A 141 16.62 -27.53 34.36
C GLU A 141 16.85 -28.11 32.96
N SER A 142 15.89 -28.86 32.42
CA SER A 142 15.95 -29.36 31.06
C SER A 142 14.57 -29.46 30.44
N VAL A 143 14.52 -29.34 29.11
CA VAL A 143 13.34 -29.63 28.31
C VAL A 143 13.79 -30.54 27.17
N ALA A 144 13.26 -31.76 27.15
CA ALA A 144 13.49 -32.69 26.05
C ALA A 144 13.03 -32.05 24.73
N ALA A 145 13.66 -32.48 23.64
CA ALA A 145 13.37 -31.94 22.32
C ALA A 145 11.88 -32.10 21.97
N LEU A 146 11.26 -30.99 21.56
CA LEU A 146 9.81 -30.89 21.37
C LEU A 146 9.38 -31.43 19.99
N CYS A 147 10.15 -31.19 18.93
CA CYS A 147 9.78 -31.61 17.58
C CYS A 147 10.14 -33.08 17.37
N GLU A 148 9.15 -33.93 17.12
CA GLU A 148 9.32 -35.37 16.86
C GLU A 148 9.87 -35.64 15.45
N THR A 149 9.63 -34.71 14.53
CA THR A 149 9.99 -34.83 13.13
C THR A 149 11.50 -34.89 12.91
N ARG A 150 11.92 -35.63 11.88
CA ARG A 150 13.28 -35.57 11.33
C ARG A 150 13.17 -35.39 9.82
N TRP A 151 12.71 -34.20 9.41
CA TRP A 151 12.44 -33.89 8.01
C TRP A 151 13.67 -33.35 7.29
N GLY A 152 13.65 -33.46 5.97
CA GLY A 152 14.69 -32.98 5.06
C GLY A 152 14.12 -32.08 3.97
N GLN A 153 14.91 -31.87 2.91
CA GLN A 153 14.54 -30.96 1.81
C GLN A 153 14.30 -31.66 0.47
N ASN A 154 14.71 -32.93 0.37
CA ASN A 154 14.59 -33.74 -0.85
C ASN A 154 13.28 -34.55 -0.85
N LYS A 155 13.14 -35.52 -1.76
CA LYS A 155 11.94 -36.37 -1.82
C LYS A 155 11.67 -37.06 -0.47
N PRO A 156 10.41 -37.11 0.04
CA PRO A 156 9.17 -36.63 -0.60
C PRO A 156 8.82 -35.17 -0.34
N TYR A 157 9.55 -34.48 0.54
CA TYR A 157 9.25 -33.12 0.99
C TYR A 157 9.13 -32.13 -0.16
N ASN A 158 9.93 -32.28 -1.22
CA ASN A 158 9.92 -31.39 -2.37
C ASN A 158 8.99 -31.83 -3.51
N ASN A 159 8.16 -32.87 -3.39
CA ASN A 159 7.37 -33.42 -4.50
C ASN A 159 6.49 -32.39 -5.24
N LEU A 160 6.11 -31.30 -4.58
CA LEU A 160 5.32 -30.20 -5.16
C LEU A 160 6.13 -28.94 -5.48
N CYS A 161 7.44 -28.92 -5.19
CA CYS A 161 8.34 -27.84 -5.58
C CYS A 161 8.57 -27.80 -7.10
N PRO A 162 8.88 -26.63 -7.69
CA PRO A 162 9.08 -26.49 -9.13
C PRO A 162 10.26 -27.33 -9.66
N THR A 163 10.29 -27.52 -10.97
CA THR A 163 11.44 -28.13 -11.66
C THR A 163 12.40 -27.04 -12.12
N ALA A 164 13.68 -27.18 -11.77
CA ALA A 164 14.75 -26.29 -12.17
C ALA A 164 15.04 -26.38 -13.67
N THR A 165 15.77 -25.40 -14.20
CA THR A 165 16.14 -25.33 -15.64
C THR A 165 16.96 -26.53 -16.10
N ASN A 166 17.70 -27.19 -15.19
CA ASN A 166 18.46 -28.41 -15.45
C ASN A 166 17.61 -29.70 -15.43
N GLY A 167 16.29 -29.59 -15.27
CA GLY A 167 15.36 -30.73 -15.24
C GLY A 167 15.25 -31.44 -13.88
N THR A 168 16.04 -31.03 -12.87
CA THR A 168 15.93 -31.57 -11.50
C THR A 168 14.87 -30.82 -10.70
N ARG A 169 14.32 -31.47 -9.67
CA ARG A 169 13.36 -30.81 -8.77
C ARG A 169 14.13 -29.90 -7.81
N THR A 170 13.61 -28.70 -7.56
CA THR A 170 14.22 -27.79 -6.58
C THR A 170 14.06 -28.34 -5.17
N LEU A 171 14.91 -27.89 -4.25
CA LEU A 171 14.77 -28.22 -2.83
C LEU A 171 13.60 -27.43 -2.21
N THR A 172 13.03 -27.94 -1.12
CA THR A 172 12.03 -27.16 -0.35
C THR A 172 12.59 -25.85 0.18
N GLY A 173 13.87 -25.83 0.55
CA GLY A 173 14.53 -24.73 1.25
C GLY A 173 14.55 -24.94 2.76
N CYS A 174 15.64 -24.56 3.39
CA CYS A 174 15.86 -24.77 4.82
C CYS A 174 14.83 -24.02 5.68
N ALA A 175 14.44 -22.80 5.27
CA ALA A 175 13.45 -21.98 5.97
C ALA A 175 12.02 -22.57 5.92
N ALA A 176 11.62 -23.16 4.79
CA ALA A 176 10.34 -23.87 4.69
C ALA A 176 10.37 -25.13 5.56
N THR A 177 11.47 -25.87 5.52
CA THR A 177 11.64 -27.14 6.26
C THR A 177 11.63 -26.93 7.77
N SER A 178 12.41 -25.98 8.28
CA SER A 178 12.42 -25.65 9.70
C SER A 178 11.04 -25.18 10.18
N THR A 179 10.39 -24.30 9.41
CA THR A 179 9.05 -23.80 9.74
C THR A 179 7.99 -24.91 9.72
N ALA A 180 8.04 -25.81 8.74
CA ALA A 180 7.10 -26.92 8.61
C ALA A 180 7.18 -27.87 9.83
N GLN A 181 8.40 -28.14 10.31
CA GLN A 181 8.60 -28.95 11.52
C GLN A 181 8.01 -28.30 12.77
N VAL A 182 8.15 -26.97 12.91
CA VAL A 182 7.52 -26.22 14.02
C VAL A 182 6.00 -26.28 13.91
N LEU A 183 5.41 -26.02 12.75
CA LEU A 183 3.95 -26.10 12.58
C LEU A 183 3.42 -27.52 12.80
N ARG A 184 4.18 -28.53 12.39
CA ARG A 184 3.83 -29.93 12.64
C ARG A 184 3.84 -30.30 14.11
N TYR A 185 4.77 -29.78 14.90
CA TYR A 185 4.73 -29.92 16.37
C TYR A 185 3.42 -29.37 16.95
N HIS A 186 2.93 -28.26 16.41
CA HIS A 186 1.64 -27.70 16.82
C HIS A 186 0.43 -28.41 16.20
N ARG A 187 0.59 -29.11 15.06
CA ARG A 187 -0.48 -29.70 14.24
C ARG A 187 -1.56 -28.68 13.89
N ALA A 188 -1.13 -27.48 13.52
CA ALA A 188 -2.00 -26.35 13.20
C ALA A 188 -1.24 -25.33 12.30
N PRO A 189 -1.95 -24.50 11.52
CA PRO A 189 -3.42 -24.44 11.37
C PRO A 189 -3.98 -25.56 10.47
N GLU A 190 -5.29 -25.68 10.35
CA GLU A 190 -5.94 -26.65 9.43
C GLU A 190 -5.73 -26.25 7.95
N HIS A 191 -5.78 -24.95 7.68
CA HIS A 191 -5.50 -24.31 6.41
C HIS A 191 -4.91 -22.92 6.66
N GLY A 192 -4.33 -22.28 5.65
CA GLY A 192 -3.87 -20.90 5.74
C GLY A 192 -4.93 -19.88 5.28
N ILE A 193 -4.50 -18.65 5.00
CA ILE A 193 -5.36 -17.49 4.71
C ILE A 193 -4.97 -16.86 3.38
N GLY A 194 -5.95 -16.60 2.52
CA GLY A 194 -5.76 -15.98 1.21
C GLY A 194 -4.97 -16.83 0.22
N SER A 195 -4.31 -16.17 -0.73
CA SER A 195 -3.49 -16.81 -1.76
C SER A 195 -2.26 -15.95 -2.12
N ARG A 196 -1.25 -16.56 -2.73
CA ARG A 196 -0.06 -15.86 -3.24
C ARG A 196 0.53 -16.58 -4.45
N THR A 197 1.09 -15.82 -5.38
CA THR A 197 1.93 -16.32 -6.48
C THR A 197 3.33 -15.74 -6.40
N ILE A 198 4.34 -16.59 -6.58
CA ILE A 198 5.75 -16.23 -6.81
C ILE A 198 6.23 -16.86 -8.11
N TYR A 199 7.49 -16.63 -8.49
CA TYR A 199 8.02 -17.03 -9.80
C TYR A 199 9.37 -17.73 -9.69
N TYR A 200 9.62 -18.69 -10.59
CA TYR A 200 10.93 -19.29 -10.84
C TYR A 200 11.41 -19.06 -12.29
N PRO A 201 12.66 -18.61 -12.51
CA PRO A 201 13.61 -18.13 -11.49
C PRO A 201 13.08 -16.90 -10.73
N ALA A 202 13.61 -16.65 -9.54
CA ALA A 202 13.23 -15.47 -8.75
C ALA A 202 13.41 -14.18 -9.58
N ASN A 203 12.57 -13.18 -9.31
CA ASN A 203 12.54 -11.89 -10.01
C ASN A 203 12.25 -11.93 -11.52
N ASN A 204 11.79 -13.07 -12.06
CA ASN A 204 11.34 -13.18 -13.45
C ASN A 204 9.81 -13.38 -13.51
N MET A 205 9.05 -12.29 -13.68
CA MET A 205 7.58 -12.34 -13.77
C MET A 205 7.03 -13.08 -15.01
N SER A 206 7.88 -13.33 -16.01
CA SER A 206 7.55 -14.17 -17.17
C SER A 206 7.96 -15.64 -16.96
N GLY A 207 8.53 -15.96 -15.81
CA GLY A 207 8.96 -17.31 -15.43
C GLY A 207 7.81 -18.22 -15.02
N THR A 208 8.15 -19.40 -14.52
CA THR A 208 7.18 -20.38 -14.02
C THR A 208 6.48 -19.84 -12.78
N LYS A 209 5.17 -19.68 -12.86
CA LYS A 209 4.33 -19.30 -11.71
C LYS A 209 4.26 -20.44 -10.70
N ILE A 210 4.46 -20.11 -9.44
CA ILE A 210 4.31 -21.01 -8.29
C ILE A 210 3.29 -20.37 -7.38
N SER A 211 2.14 -21.00 -7.21
CA SER A 211 1.00 -20.39 -6.53
C SER A 211 0.47 -21.30 -5.43
N ALA A 212 0.10 -20.71 -4.31
CA ALA A 212 -0.60 -21.38 -3.23
C ALA A 212 -1.91 -20.63 -2.93
N ASP A 213 -3.01 -21.38 -2.87
CA ASP A 213 -4.30 -20.92 -2.37
C ASP A 213 -4.47 -21.52 -0.98
N PHE A 214 -4.03 -20.78 0.03
CA PHE A 214 -3.86 -21.27 1.39
C PHE A 214 -5.20 -21.62 2.05
N GLU A 215 -6.31 -21.04 1.58
CA GLU A 215 -7.66 -21.38 2.06
C GLU A 215 -8.14 -22.74 1.55
N LYS A 216 -7.64 -23.18 0.39
CA LYS A 216 -7.96 -24.49 -0.19
C LYS A 216 -7.01 -25.59 0.25
N SER A 217 -5.80 -25.25 0.65
CA SER A 217 -4.82 -26.19 1.19
C SER A 217 -5.26 -26.74 2.55
N LYS A 218 -5.62 -28.02 2.60
CA LYS A 218 -5.94 -28.72 3.86
C LYS A 218 -4.73 -29.49 4.35
N TYR A 219 -4.16 -29.06 5.46
CA TYR A 219 -2.98 -29.69 6.05
C TYR A 219 -3.38 -30.90 6.91
N ASP A 220 -3.29 -32.10 6.35
CA ASP A 220 -3.51 -33.34 7.10
C ASP A 220 -2.30 -33.68 7.97
N TRP A 221 -2.28 -33.11 9.17
CA TRP A 221 -1.20 -33.30 10.15
C TRP A 221 -1.04 -34.75 10.63
N ASN A 222 -2.05 -35.60 10.44
CA ASN A 222 -1.99 -37.01 10.82
C ASN A 222 -1.34 -37.87 9.71
N ALA A 223 -1.54 -37.50 8.44
CA ALA A 223 -0.86 -38.12 7.30
C ALA A 223 0.62 -37.69 7.17
N MET A 224 1.01 -36.57 7.78
CA MET A 224 2.43 -36.19 7.85
C MET A 224 3.15 -37.12 8.84
N LEU A 225 4.19 -37.85 8.44
CA LEU A 225 4.91 -38.77 9.32
C LEU A 225 5.98 -38.06 10.16
N GLU A 226 6.43 -38.67 11.25
CA GLU A 226 7.61 -38.18 11.98
C GLU A 226 8.88 -38.27 11.11
N THR A 227 9.02 -39.38 10.36
CA THR A 227 10.10 -39.60 9.39
C THR A 227 9.63 -40.31 8.13
N TYR A 228 10.41 -40.11 7.07
CA TYR A 228 10.20 -40.70 5.76
C TYR A 228 11.38 -41.61 5.34
N ASP A 229 12.14 -42.11 6.32
CA ASP A 229 13.25 -43.07 6.14
C ASP A 229 12.77 -44.52 5.89
N SER A 230 11.49 -44.80 6.15
CA SER A 230 10.82 -46.07 5.86
C SER A 230 9.83 -45.94 4.69
N LYS A 231 9.14 -47.03 4.31
CA LYS A 231 8.12 -46.96 3.25
C LYS A 231 6.93 -46.10 3.71
N TYR A 232 6.58 -45.10 2.91
CA TYR A 232 5.40 -44.24 3.07
C TYR A 232 4.47 -44.38 1.85
N SER A 233 3.19 -44.09 2.05
CA SER A 233 2.16 -44.00 1.01
C SER A 233 2.27 -42.70 0.20
N VAL A 234 1.60 -42.64 -0.96
CA VAL A 234 1.59 -41.41 -1.79
C VAL A 234 0.94 -40.27 -1.01
N GLU A 235 -0.14 -40.57 -0.29
CA GLU A 235 -0.91 -39.63 0.51
C GLU A 235 -0.07 -39.00 1.64
N GLU A 236 0.72 -39.81 2.36
CA GLU A 236 1.63 -39.33 3.41
C GLU A 236 2.75 -38.45 2.83
N GLY A 237 3.23 -38.79 1.63
CA GLY A 237 4.25 -38.01 0.91
C GLY A 237 3.71 -36.67 0.39
N ASP A 238 2.51 -36.66 -0.17
CA ASP A 238 1.85 -35.48 -0.69
C ASP A 238 1.43 -34.52 0.44
N ALA A 239 1.03 -35.05 1.60
CA ALA A 239 0.69 -34.25 2.78
C ALA A 239 1.87 -33.37 3.24
N VAL A 240 3.07 -33.94 3.39
CA VAL A 240 4.26 -33.15 3.77
C VAL A 240 4.73 -32.24 2.64
N ALA A 241 4.60 -32.68 1.38
CA ALA A 241 4.96 -31.85 0.23
C ALA A 241 4.08 -30.60 0.11
N LEU A 242 2.79 -30.70 0.44
CA LEU A 242 1.86 -29.57 0.39
C LEU A 242 2.26 -28.46 1.36
N ILE A 243 2.49 -28.77 2.63
CA ILE A 243 2.91 -27.76 3.62
C ILE A 243 4.27 -27.16 3.27
N MET A 244 5.21 -27.96 2.74
CA MET A 244 6.52 -27.47 2.30
C MET A 244 6.40 -26.49 1.12
N HIS A 245 5.61 -26.84 0.11
CA HIS A 245 5.34 -25.99 -1.05
C HIS A 245 4.70 -24.67 -0.62
N ASP A 246 3.63 -24.74 0.18
CA ASP A 246 2.87 -23.56 0.59
C ASP A 246 3.70 -22.64 1.48
N LEU A 247 4.49 -23.18 2.42
CA LEU A 247 5.43 -22.38 3.19
C LEU A 247 6.46 -21.71 2.27
N GLY A 248 7.00 -22.43 1.28
CA GLY A 248 7.89 -21.85 0.29
C GLY A 248 7.26 -20.65 -0.44
N VAL A 249 6.01 -20.77 -0.88
CA VAL A 249 5.27 -19.64 -1.48
C VAL A 249 5.07 -18.51 -0.46
N ALA A 250 4.59 -18.84 0.74
CA ALA A 250 4.27 -17.87 1.79
C ALA A 250 5.47 -17.01 2.21
N VAL A 251 6.69 -17.57 2.19
CA VAL A 251 7.92 -16.86 2.58
C VAL A 251 8.68 -16.26 1.38
N GLY A 252 8.11 -16.36 0.18
CA GLY A 252 8.76 -15.82 -1.03
C GLY A 252 10.04 -16.56 -1.40
N MET A 253 10.03 -17.89 -1.35
CA MET A 253 11.19 -18.74 -1.59
C MET A 253 11.84 -18.49 -2.95
N GLU A 254 13.14 -18.25 -2.94
CA GLU A 254 13.98 -18.30 -4.13
C GLU A 254 14.34 -19.77 -4.37
N TYR A 255 13.51 -20.45 -5.15
CA TYR A 255 13.70 -21.87 -5.42
C TYR A 255 14.96 -22.14 -6.28
N GLY A 256 15.71 -23.18 -5.94
CA GLY A 256 16.88 -23.64 -6.69
C GLY A 256 17.13 -25.15 -6.49
N SER A 257 17.82 -25.77 -7.46
CA SER A 257 18.32 -27.14 -7.31
C SER A 257 19.60 -27.17 -6.47
N GLU A 258 20.08 -28.36 -6.07
CA GLU A 258 21.39 -28.50 -5.42
C GLU A 258 22.52 -27.89 -6.27
N ALA A 259 22.44 -28.02 -7.59
CA ALA A 259 23.41 -27.43 -8.52
C ALA A 259 23.35 -25.89 -8.57
N ASP A 260 22.20 -25.30 -8.22
CA ASP A 260 22.00 -23.85 -8.16
C ASP A 260 22.36 -23.26 -6.78
N GLY A 261 22.83 -24.09 -5.83
CA GLY A 261 23.11 -23.68 -4.45
C GLY A 261 21.92 -23.86 -3.50
N GLY A 262 20.83 -24.48 -3.94
CA GLY A 262 19.64 -24.77 -3.14
C GLY A 262 18.58 -23.68 -3.17
N SER A 263 17.57 -23.82 -2.30
CA SER A 263 16.45 -22.86 -2.18
C SER A 263 16.60 -22.01 -0.91
N GLY A 264 16.38 -20.70 -1.02
CA GLY A 264 16.62 -19.73 0.07
C GLY A 264 15.45 -18.77 0.34
N ALA A 265 15.29 -18.37 1.60
CA ALA A 265 14.37 -17.31 2.02
C ALA A 265 14.89 -16.62 3.29
N LEU A 266 14.56 -15.33 3.45
CA LEU A 266 14.90 -14.56 4.65
C LEU A 266 13.99 -14.94 5.82
N HIS A 267 14.52 -15.03 7.05
CA HIS A 267 13.71 -15.28 8.25
C HIS A 267 12.70 -14.16 8.54
N GLU A 268 12.99 -12.93 8.10
CA GLU A 268 12.00 -11.85 8.15
C GLU A 268 10.75 -12.19 7.31
N ASN A 269 10.94 -12.81 6.14
CA ASN A 269 9.83 -13.28 5.30
C ASN A 269 9.12 -14.49 5.90
N VAL A 270 9.80 -15.32 6.69
CA VAL A 270 9.16 -16.38 7.47
C VAL A 270 8.18 -15.77 8.49
N ALA A 271 8.62 -14.79 9.28
CA ALA A 271 7.74 -14.11 10.23
C ALA A 271 6.55 -13.46 9.52
N LYS A 272 6.80 -12.66 8.49
CA LYS A 272 5.73 -12.00 7.69
C LYS A 272 4.79 -13.01 7.02
N GLY A 273 5.32 -14.11 6.50
CA GLY A 273 4.55 -15.16 5.85
C GLY A 273 3.63 -15.89 6.83
N LEU A 274 4.12 -16.20 8.03
CA LEU A 274 3.31 -16.80 9.10
C LEU A 274 2.21 -15.86 9.60
N GLN A 275 2.53 -14.57 9.75
CA GLN A 275 1.54 -13.54 10.06
C GLN A 275 0.46 -13.49 8.98
N ARG A 276 0.88 -13.34 7.71
CA ARG A 276 0.01 -13.05 6.58
C ARG A 276 -0.85 -14.22 6.15
N TYR A 277 -0.25 -15.40 6.02
CA TYR A 277 -0.87 -16.55 5.36
C TYR A 277 -1.20 -17.69 6.31
N TYR A 278 -0.77 -17.65 7.58
CA TYR A 278 -1.09 -18.68 8.58
C TYR A 278 -1.78 -18.12 9.83
N GLY A 279 -2.05 -16.80 9.88
CA GLY A 279 -2.77 -16.16 10.98
C GLY A 279 -2.00 -16.17 12.31
N ILE A 280 -0.67 -16.32 12.27
CA ILE A 280 0.20 -16.29 13.45
C ILE A 280 0.75 -14.86 13.60
N GLU A 281 -0.12 -13.94 13.97
CA GLU A 281 0.16 -12.49 14.02
C GLU A 281 1.37 -12.12 14.89
N ASP A 282 1.63 -12.91 15.95
CA ASP A 282 2.71 -12.63 16.90
C ASP A 282 4.07 -13.18 16.45
N ALA A 283 4.13 -13.94 15.35
CA ALA A 283 5.38 -14.47 14.81
C ALA A 283 6.36 -13.31 14.59
N LYS A 284 7.55 -13.40 15.20
CA LYS A 284 8.45 -12.25 15.28
C LYS A 284 9.86 -12.62 14.86
N TYR A 285 10.38 -11.86 13.91
CA TYR A 285 11.78 -11.87 13.52
C TYR A 285 12.63 -11.09 14.52
N ILE A 286 13.74 -11.68 14.98
CA ILE A 286 14.73 -11.05 15.86
C ILE A 286 16.15 -11.39 15.40
N VAL A 287 17.09 -10.45 15.60
CA VAL A 287 18.50 -10.61 15.22
C VAL A 287 19.37 -10.67 16.46
N ARG A 288 20.29 -11.64 16.54
CA ARG A 288 21.14 -11.92 17.70
C ARG A 288 21.94 -10.71 18.17
N LYS A 289 22.43 -9.88 17.24
CA LYS A 289 23.27 -8.70 17.54
C LYS A 289 22.58 -7.63 18.38
N ASP A 290 21.24 -7.61 18.39
CA ASP A 290 20.44 -6.59 19.08
C ASP A 290 20.21 -6.93 20.57
N TYR A 291 20.71 -8.09 21.04
CA TYR A 291 20.50 -8.60 22.40
C TYR A 291 21.81 -9.01 23.05
N SER A 292 21.92 -8.79 24.37
CA SER A 292 22.99 -9.41 25.16
C SER A 292 22.85 -10.94 25.21
N ASP A 293 23.92 -11.65 25.55
CA ASP A 293 23.88 -13.11 25.81
C ASP A 293 22.80 -13.51 26.81
N ASN A 294 22.62 -12.72 27.86
CA ASN A 294 21.63 -12.99 28.88
C ASN A 294 20.21 -12.89 28.32
N GLU A 295 19.93 -11.86 27.52
CA GLU A 295 18.60 -11.67 26.93
C GLU A 295 18.29 -12.72 25.87
N TRP A 296 19.27 -13.04 25.01
CA TRP A 296 19.07 -14.01 23.94
C TRP A 296 18.82 -15.42 24.48
N MET A 297 19.66 -15.88 25.42
CA MET A 297 19.46 -17.21 26.03
C MET A 297 18.16 -17.25 26.85
N ARG A 298 17.81 -16.15 27.55
CA ARG A 298 16.51 -16.04 28.25
C ARG A 298 15.34 -16.21 27.28
N ILE A 299 15.38 -15.58 26.09
CA ILE A 299 14.34 -15.72 25.06
C ILE A 299 14.22 -17.17 24.60
N ILE A 300 15.34 -17.83 24.28
CA ILE A 300 15.34 -19.24 23.83
C ILE A 300 14.70 -20.14 24.91
N TYR A 301 15.12 -20.00 26.17
CA TYR A 301 14.57 -20.79 27.27
C TYR A 301 13.09 -20.49 27.49
N GLU A 302 12.68 -19.23 27.45
CA GLU A 302 11.28 -18.81 27.60
C GLU A 302 10.38 -19.48 26.55
N GLN A 303 10.76 -19.41 25.28
CA GLN A 303 10.02 -20.00 24.16
C GLN A 303 9.86 -21.53 24.33
N ILE A 304 10.96 -22.23 24.60
CA ILE A 304 10.95 -23.69 24.76
C ILE A 304 10.13 -24.13 25.99
N ASN A 305 10.21 -23.40 27.12
CA ASN A 305 9.35 -23.67 28.28
C ASN A 305 7.87 -23.44 27.98
N ASN A 306 7.58 -22.45 27.13
CA ASN A 306 6.23 -22.17 26.64
C ASN A 306 5.77 -23.13 25.54
N LYS A 307 6.54 -24.18 25.23
CA LYS A 307 6.22 -25.16 24.18
C LYS A 307 6.13 -24.49 22.80
N GLN A 308 7.06 -23.59 22.53
CA GLN A 308 7.18 -22.86 21.26
C GLN A 308 8.58 -23.13 20.69
N PRO A 309 8.76 -24.21 19.92
CA PRO A 309 9.98 -24.37 19.13
C PRO A 309 10.16 -23.16 18.22
N LEU A 310 11.40 -22.72 18.05
CA LEU A 310 11.74 -21.53 17.27
C LEU A 310 12.53 -21.90 16.03
N VAL A 311 12.24 -21.21 14.93
CA VAL A 311 13.06 -21.27 13.73
C VAL A 311 14.28 -20.39 13.97
N TYR A 312 15.47 -20.92 13.74
CA TYR A 312 16.74 -20.24 13.97
C TYR A 312 17.62 -20.38 12.75
N GLY A 313 18.46 -19.39 12.52
CA GLY A 313 19.38 -19.43 11.40
C GLY A 313 20.56 -18.50 11.54
N GLY A 314 21.38 -18.54 10.50
CA GLY A 314 22.45 -17.59 10.32
C GLY A 314 22.83 -17.48 8.86
N PHE A 315 23.40 -16.33 8.48
CA PHE A 315 23.90 -16.11 7.12
C PHE A 315 25.39 -15.81 7.11
N ASP A 316 26.14 -16.53 6.28
CA ASP A 316 27.54 -16.24 5.98
C ASP A 316 27.69 -15.93 4.48
N ARG A 317 28.42 -14.85 4.14
CA ARG A 317 28.67 -14.48 2.73
C ARG A 317 29.38 -15.59 1.93
N SER A 318 30.09 -16.49 2.60
CA SER A 318 30.85 -17.59 2.02
C SER A 318 30.13 -18.94 2.01
N MET A 319 29.14 -19.15 2.90
CA MET A 319 28.42 -20.43 3.04
C MET A 319 26.90 -20.35 2.78
N GLY A 320 26.35 -19.15 2.56
CA GLY A 320 24.93 -18.95 2.32
C GLY A 320 24.09 -18.83 3.60
N GLY A 321 22.76 -18.89 3.45
CA GLY A 321 21.80 -18.83 4.55
C GLY A 321 21.44 -20.21 5.07
N HIS A 322 21.41 -20.35 6.41
CA HIS A 322 21.06 -21.57 7.11
C HIS A 322 19.82 -21.36 7.95
N SER A 323 18.95 -22.38 8.03
CA SER A 323 17.76 -22.38 8.87
C SER A 323 17.51 -23.78 9.44
N PHE A 324 17.19 -23.84 10.73
CA PHE A 324 17.00 -25.04 11.53
C PHE A 324 16.07 -24.72 12.72
N VAL A 325 15.76 -25.71 13.57
CA VAL A 325 14.85 -25.54 14.70
C VAL A 325 15.60 -25.69 16.01
N LEU A 326 15.34 -24.78 16.96
CA LEU A 326 15.69 -24.94 18.37
C LEU A 326 14.44 -25.38 19.14
N ASP A 327 14.48 -26.56 19.74
CA ASP A 327 13.28 -27.21 20.28
C ASP A 327 13.49 -27.91 21.62
N GLY A 328 14.62 -27.74 22.29
CA GLY A 328 14.88 -28.32 23.61
C GLY A 328 16.14 -27.74 24.24
N TYR A 329 16.42 -28.06 25.49
CA TYR A 329 17.70 -27.70 26.12
C TYR A 329 18.02 -28.60 27.32
N ASP A 330 19.30 -28.62 27.72
CA ASP A 330 19.76 -29.36 28.89
C ASP A 330 20.16 -28.47 30.09
N ALA A 331 20.50 -29.12 31.21
CA ALA A 331 20.86 -28.46 32.47
C ALA A 331 22.12 -27.60 32.41
N GLU A 332 22.98 -27.81 31.41
CA GLU A 332 24.18 -27.01 31.21
C GLU A 332 23.97 -25.84 30.22
N GLY A 333 22.77 -25.71 29.67
CA GLY A 333 22.40 -24.64 28.74
C GLY A 333 22.69 -24.93 27.27
N LYS A 334 22.97 -26.19 26.89
CA LYS A 334 23.02 -26.55 25.47
C LYS A 334 21.61 -26.70 24.94
N VAL A 335 21.39 -26.24 23.72
CA VAL A 335 20.08 -26.21 23.07
C VAL A 335 20.01 -27.38 22.10
N HIS A 336 18.90 -28.13 22.12
CA HIS A 336 18.64 -29.14 21.11
C HIS A 336 18.37 -28.45 19.76
N VAL A 337 19.05 -28.93 18.72
CA VAL A 337 18.94 -28.46 17.35
C VAL A 337 18.44 -29.61 16.48
N ASN A 338 17.38 -29.33 15.72
CA ASN A 338 16.97 -30.13 14.58
C ASN A 338 17.38 -29.39 13.30
N TRP A 339 18.31 -29.98 12.54
CA TRP A 339 18.95 -29.29 11.43
C TRP A 339 18.10 -29.22 10.16
N GLY A 340 17.01 -29.99 10.06
CA GLY A 340 16.21 -30.10 8.83
C GLY A 340 16.90 -30.89 7.71
N TRP A 341 17.70 -31.90 8.06
CA TRP A 341 18.43 -32.77 7.15
C TRP A 341 18.24 -34.25 7.50
N ASP A 342 16.98 -34.70 7.55
CA ASP A 342 16.60 -36.09 7.80
C ASP A 342 17.11 -36.63 9.16
N GLY A 343 17.23 -35.72 10.13
CA GLY A 343 17.73 -36.00 11.48
C GLY A 343 19.25 -36.13 11.58
N ASN A 344 19.98 -35.90 10.49
CA ASN A 344 21.43 -36.04 10.49
C ASN A 344 22.08 -34.99 11.39
N TYR A 345 22.80 -35.49 12.41
CA TYR A 345 23.45 -34.70 13.45
C TYR A 345 22.50 -33.93 14.37
N ASP A 346 21.21 -34.27 14.45
CA ASP A 346 20.33 -33.65 15.46
C ASP A 346 20.87 -33.94 16.87
N GLY A 347 20.84 -32.96 17.76
CA GLY A 347 21.52 -33.09 19.06
C GLY A 347 21.55 -31.80 19.86
N TYR A 348 22.33 -31.78 20.95
CA TYR A 348 22.44 -30.64 21.85
C TYR A 348 23.73 -29.87 21.60
N TYR A 349 23.62 -28.56 21.38
CA TYR A 349 24.71 -27.69 20.94
C TYR A 349 24.78 -26.40 21.75
N ASP A 350 26.01 -25.91 21.96
CA ASP A 350 26.25 -24.61 22.57
C ASP A 350 26.02 -23.52 21.51
N ILE A 351 24.92 -22.80 21.66
CA ILE A 351 24.58 -21.62 20.84
C ILE A 351 25.12 -20.33 21.49
N ASN A 352 25.37 -20.33 22.80
CA ASN A 352 25.83 -19.16 23.53
C ASN A 352 27.29 -18.81 23.21
N ILE A 353 28.12 -19.81 22.88
CA ILE A 353 29.51 -19.58 22.47
C ILE A 353 29.63 -18.70 21.20
N LEU A 354 28.56 -18.61 20.41
CA LEU A 354 28.48 -17.79 19.20
C LEU A 354 28.12 -16.32 19.52
N ASP A 355 28.86 -15.69 20.44
CA ASP A 355 28.64 -14.29 20.85
C ASP A 355 29.06 -13.32 19.73
N PRO A 356 28.12 -12.50 19.17
CA PRO A 356 28.42 -11.54 18.10
C PRO A 356 29.16 -10.28 18.58
N GLN A 357 29.16 -9.99 19.88
CA GLN A 357 29.81 -8.81 20.45
C GLN A 357 31.30 -9.06 20.67
N ALA A 358 31.66 -10.29 21.06
CA ALA A 358 33.05 -10.69 21.19
C ALA A 358 33.73 -10.89 19.82
N TYR A 359 33.00 -11.39 18.81
CA TYR A 359 33.59 -11.78 17.53
C TYR A 359 32.72 -11.46 16.30
N LYS A 360 33.34 -11.00 15.21
CA LYS A 360 32.62 -10.50 14.02
C LYS A 360 31.96 -11.59 13.16
N PHE A 361 32.45 -12.83 13.20
CA PHE A 361 31.97 -13.91 12.33
C PHE A 361 30.56 -14.39 12.72
N SER A 362 30.20 -14.37 14.01
CA SER A 362 28.90 -14.83 14.54
C SER A 362 27.76 -13.80 14.48
N SER A 363 27.99 -12.64 13.84
CA SER A 363 27.11 -11.47 13.88
C SER A 363 25.77 -11.61 13.15
N ASN A 364 25.65 -12.59 12.24
CA ASN A 364 24.49 -12.74 11.36
C ASN A 364 23.53 -13.86 11.81
N GLN A 365 23.41 -14.09 13.12
CA GLN A 365 22.41 -15.03 13.66
C GLN A 365 21.05 -14.37 13.83
N GLU A 366 20.00 -15.13 13.55
CA GLU A 366 18.62 -14.66 13.56
C GLU A 366 17.64 -15.77 13.98
N ALA A 367 16.47 -15.36 14.45
CA ALA A 367 15.42 -16.29 14.84
C ALA A 367 14.02 -15.75 14.51
N VAL A 368 13.08 -16.67 14.29
CA VAL A 368 11.65 -16.40 14.30
C VAL A 368 11.04 -17.08 15.51
N ILE A 369 10.54 -16.24 16.41
CA ILE A 369 9.96 -16.66 17.70
C ILE A 369 8.43 -16.49 17.68
N ASN A 370 7.76 -16.96 18.74
CA ASN A 370 6.30 -16.91 18.90
C ASN A 370 5.52 -17.66 17.81
N ILE A 371 6.11 -18.69 17.21
CA ILE A 371 5.43 -19.55 16.24
C ILE A 371 4.50 -20.50 17.00
N ALA A 372 3.32 -19.99 17.35
CA ALA A 372 2.31 -20.73 18.06
C ALA A 372 0.96 -20.52 17.36
N PRO A 373 0.59 -21.37 16.38
CA PRO A 373 -0.73 -21.33 15.79
C PRO A 373 -1.78 -21.71 16.83
N ASP A 374 -3.02 -21.27 16.62
CA ASP A 374 -4.13 -21.67 17.47
C ASP A 374 -4.44 -23.16 17.25
N LYS A 375 -4.17 -23.98 18.28
CA LYS A 375 -4.63 -25.38 18.33
C LYS A 375 -6.16 -25.40 18.48
N THR A 376 -6.79 -26.54 18.19
CA THR A 376 -8.24 -26.75 18.33
C THR A 376 -8.81 -25.99 19.52
N SER A 377 -9.78 -25.12 19.21
CA SER A 377 -10.31 -24.15 20.15
C SER A 377 -10.87 -24.83 21.38
N SER A 378 -10.69 -24.22 22.55
CA SER A 378 -11.49 -24.59 23.71
C SER A 378 -12.98 -24.56 23.32
N THR A 379 -13.78 -25.35 24.02
CA THR A 379 -15.24 -25.37 23.86
C THR A 379 -15.97 -24.90 25.11
N LEU A 380 -15.23 -24.47 26.15
CA LEU A 380 -15.80 -24.03 27.42
C LEU A 380 -16.66 -22.79 27.22
N LYS A 381 -17.92 -22.86 27.67
CA LYS A 381 -18.86 -21.75 27.66
C LYS A 381 -19.29 -21.41 29.08
N GLY A 382 -19.55 -20.14 29.36
CA GLY A 382 -20.07 -19.73 30.67
C GLY A 382 -20.74 -18.36 30.67
N SER A 383 -21.33 -18.04 31.81
CA SER A 383 -21.93 -16.75 32.10
C SER A 383 -21.52 -16.30 33.49
N ILE A 384 -21.15 -15.04 33.65
CA ILE A 384 -20.72 -14.45 34.92
C ILE A 384 -21.52 -13.16 35.15
N ALA A 385 -22.10 -13.03 36.34
CA ALA A 385 -22.82 -11.82 36.77
C ALA A 385 -21.98 -11.08 37.82
N LEU A 386 -21.65 -9.82 37.53
CA LEU A 386 -20.87 -8.99 38.44
C LEU A 386 -21.78 -8.17 39.36
N GLU A 387 -21.69 -8.44 40.65
CA GLU A 387 -22.30 -7.61 41.71
C GLU A 387 -21.59 -6.26 41.86
N ALA A 388 -20.29 -6.22 41.55
CA ALA A 388 -19.45 -5.02 41.57
C ALA A 388 -18.47 -5.02 40.40
N ALA A 389 -18.30 -3.87 39.76
CA ALA A 389 -17.32 -3.69 38.70
C ALA A 389 -15.88 -3.88 39.22
N GLY A 390 -15.02 -4.41 38.36
CA GLY A 390 -13.62 -4.72 38.62
C GLY A 390 -13.38 -6.06 39.31
N THR A 391 -14.42 -6.89 39.46
CA THR A 391 -14.34 -8.16 40.19
C THR A 391 -14.27 -9.40 39.29
N LEU A 392 -14.32 -9.25 37.95
CA LEU A 392 -14.40 -10.39 37.04
C LEU A 392 -13.29 -11.43 37.25
N ALA A 393 -12.03 -10.98 37.36
CA ALA A 393 -10.89 -11.89 37.54
C ALA A 393 -11.00 -12.75 38.82
N ALA A 394 -11.58 -12.20 39.88
CA ALA A 394 -11.74 -12.91 41.17
C ALA A 394 -12.87 -13.96 41.13
N GLN A 395 -13.78 -13.87 40.16
CA GLN A 395 -14.89 -14.81 40.02
C GLN A 395 -14.57 -16.00 39.09
N ILE A 396 -13.39 -16.03 38.48
CA ILE A 396 -13.00 -17.09 37.56
C ILE A 396 -11.98 -18.02 38.23
N GLU A 397 -12.29 -19.32 38.26
CA GLU A 397 -11.35 -20.35 38.70
C GLU A 397 -10.07 -20.34 37.85
N ALA A 398 -8.91 -20.50 38.49
CA ALA A 398 -7.60 -20.30 37.86
C ALA A 398 -7.35 -21.25 36.65
N ASP A 399 -7.87 -22.47 36.70
CA ASP A 399 -7.80 -23.46 35.62
C ASP A 399 -8.77 -23.15 34.46
N LYS A 400 -9.83 -22.36 34.69
CA LYS A 400 -10.78 -21.93 33.66
C LYS A 400 -10.42 -20.60 33.02
N PHE A 401 -9.60 -19.78 33.69
CA PHE A 401 -9.32 -18.39 33.30
C PHE A 401 -9.02 -18.19 31.82
N TYR A 402 -8.09 -18.97 31.26
CA TYR A 402 -7.73 -18.86 29.85
C TYR A 402 -8.51 -19.80 28.92
N ASN A 403 -9.35 -20.67 29.48
CA ASN A 403 -10.01 -21.73 28.73
C ASN A 403 -11.39 -21.36 28.22
N TYR A 404 -12.00 -20.24 28.60
CA TYR A 404 -13.29 -19.85 28.00
C TYR A 404 -13.17 -19.62 26.51
N ASP A 405 -14.08 -20.21 25.75
CA ASP A 405 -14.30 -20.00 24.33
C ASP A 405 -15.41 -18.96 24.09
N THR A 406 -16.49 -19.12 24.83
CA THR A 406 -17.65 -18.22 24.85
C THR A 406 -17.89 -17.76 26.29
N LEU A 407 -18.02 -16.45 26.51
CA LEU A 407 -18.35 -15.89 27.81
C LEU A 407 -19.40 -14.80 27.69
N THR A 408 -20.45 -14.93 28.49
CA THR A 408 -21.40 -13.85 28.77
C THR A 408 -21.01 -13.17 30.08
N VAL A 409 -20.91 -11.84 30.08
CA VAL A 409 -20.71 -11.05 31.30
C VAL A 409 -21.86 -10.07 31.46
N SER A 410 -22.41 -9.99 32.67
CA SER A 410 -23.52 -9.11 33.01
C SER A 410 -23.20 -8.27 34.25
N GLY A 411 -23.94 -7.16 34.43
CA GLY A 411 -23.69 -6.18 35.49
C GLY A 411 -22.76 -5.05 35.07
N ASN A 412 -22.36 -4.21 36.02
CA ASN A 412 -21.46 -3.10 35.73
C ASN A 412 -20.03 -3.63 35.53
N ILE A 413 -19.37 -3.23 34.43
CA ILE A 413 -17.98 -3.57 34.12
C ILE A 413 -17.15 -2.30 33.97
N ASN A 414 -15.89 -2.33 34.40
CA ASN A 414 -14.97 -1.20 34.27
C ASN A 414 -13.66 -1.60 33.56
N ALA A 415 -12.68 -0.70 33.59
CA ALA A 415 -11.38 -0.92 32.97
C ALA A 415 -10.64 -2.19 33.47
N ALA A 416 -10.80 -2.59 34.73
CA ALA A 416 -10.21 -3.82 35.26
C ALA A 416 -10.85 -5.09 34.67
N ASP A 417 -12.17 -5.09 34.49
CA ASP A 417 -12.87 -6.21 33.86
C ASP A 417 -12.53 -6.27 32.37
N LEU A 418 -12.45 -5.12 31.69
CA LEU A 418 -12.01 -5.04 30.30
C LEU A 418 -10.57 -5.56 30.13
N ARG A 419 -9.65 -5.21 31.03
CA ARG A 419 -8.30 -5.78 31.07
C ARG A 419 -8.32 -7.31 31.19
N THR A 420 -9.21 -7.83 32.04
CA THR A 420 -9.40 -9.28 32.24
C THR A 420 -9.93 -9.93 30.97
N LEU A 421 -10.96 -9.37 30.35
CA LEU A 421 -11.56 -9.85 29.10
C LEU A 421 -10.56 -9.83 27.95
N ARG A 422 -9.75 -8.77 27.83
CA ARG A 422 -8.64 -8.72 26.87
C ARG A 422 -7.67 -9.87 27.09
N SER A 423 -7.25 -10.12 28.33
CA SER A 423 -6.35 -11.23 28.66
C SER A 423 -6.97 -12.58 28.33
N MET A 424 -8.27 -12.76 28.54
CA MET A 424 -8.99 -13.97 28.14
C MET A 424 -9.12 -14.08 26.62
N ALA A 425 -9.16 -12.96 25.91
CA ALA A 425 -9.19 -12.86 24.45
C ALA A 425 -7.78 -12.75 23.80
N GLY A 426 -6.74 -13.18 24.52
CA GLY A 426 -5.41 -13.39 23.96
C GLY A 426 -4.41 -12.23 24.14
N ARG A 427 -4.78 -11.12 24.79
CA ARG A 427 -3.93 -9.93 24.95
C ARG A 427 -3.94 -9.36 26.36
N ASP A 428 -2.79 -9.22 26.99
CA ASP A 428 -2.69 -8.57 28.29
C ASP A 428 -2.78 -7.03 28.21
N ALA A 429 -2.53 -6.35 29.33
CA ALA A 429 -2.58 -4.90 29.42
C ALA A 429 -1.42 -4.23 28.67
N GLU A 430 -0.29 -4.90 28.53
CA GLU A 430 0.91 -4.44 27.83
C GLU A 430 0.84 -4.76 26.32
N GLY A 431 -0.17 -5.54 25.91
CA GLY A 431 -0.38 -5.97 24.54
C GLY A 431 0.34 -7.27 24.19
N ASN A 432 0.95 -7.96 25.16
CA ASN A 432 1.57 -9.26 24.93
C ASN A 432 0.51 -10.36 24.79
N ARG A 433 0.91 -11.44 24.12
CA ARG A 433 0.08 -12.62 23.95
C ARG A 433 -0.16 -13.33 25.28
N THR A 434 -1.40 -13.72 25.53
CA THR A 434 -1.78 -14.61 26.64
C THR A 434 -2.19 -15.99 26.11
N ARG A 435 -2.47 -16.93 27.04
CA ARG A 435 -3.04 -18.25 26.71
C ARG A 435 -4.54 -18.20 26.45
N GLY A 436 -5.15 -17.02 26.41
CA GLY A 436 -6.59 -16.85 26.30
C GLY A 436 -7.19 -17.46 25.03
N HIS A 437 -8.34 -18.14 25.19
CA HIS A 437 -9.10 -18.79 24.13
C HIS A 437 -10.45 -18.10 23.82
N LEU A 438 -10.75 -16.95 24.43
CA LEU A 438 -12.06 -16.31 24.29
C LEU A 438 -12.24 -15.77 22.86
N ARG A 439 -13.23 -16.33 22.16
CA ARG A 439 -13.59 -15.96 20.77
C ARG A 439 -14.95 -15.28 20.68
N VAL A 440 -15.87 -15.63 21.57
CA VAL A 440 -17.22 -15.06 21.60
C VAL A 440 -17.45 -14.37 22.94
N LEU A 441 -17.59 -13.05 22.92
CA LEU A 441 -17.85 -12.26 24.11
C LEU A 441 -19.24 -11.62 24.02
N ASP A 442 -20.09 -11.92 24.99
CA ASP A 442 -21.42 -11.33 25.11
C ASP A 442 -21.51 -10.40 26.32
N LEU A 443 -21.65 -9.10 26.03
CA LEU A 443 -21.82 -8.02 27.00
C LEU A 443 -23.22 -7.40 26.92
N SER A 444 -24.20 -8.09 26.32
CA SER A 444 -25.56 -7.55 26.10
C SER A 444 -26.24 -7.07 27.39
N GLU A 445 -26.01 -7.78 28.50
CA GLU A 445 -26.53 -7.46 29.84
C GLU A 445 -25.50 -6.75 30.74
N ALA A 446 -24.39 -6.27 30.16
CA ALA A 446 -23.40 -5.49 30.90
C ALA A 446 -23.64 -3.98 30.71
N ARG A 447 -23.05 -3.17 31.60
CA ARG A 447 -22.91 -1.72 31.41
C ARG A 447 -21.46 -1.31 31.65
N ILE A 448 -20.85 -0.67 30.65
CA ILE A 448 -19.50 -0.11 30.79
C ILE A 448 -19.59 1.18 31.60
N ILE A 449 -18.86 1.25 32.71
CA ILE A 449 -18.83 2.43 33.59
C ILE A 449 -17.43 3.06 33.65
N ALA A 450 -17.39 4.38 33.82
CA ALA A 450 -16.15 5.12 33.96
C ALA A 450 -15.39 4.75 35.25
N GLY A 451 -14.07 4.93 35.24
CA GLY A 451 -13.25 4.66 36.41
C GLY A 451 -11.78 5.03 36.20
N SER A 452 -11.03 5.11 37.30
CA SER A 452 -9.62 5.50 37.30
C SER A 452 -8.63 4.36 36.99
N ASP A 453 -9.11 3.11 36.95
CA ASP A 453 -8.27 1.97 36.55
C ASP A 453 -8.10 1.93 35.02
N TYR A 454 -7.16 1.12 34.53
CA TYR A 454 -6.74 1.09 33.13
C TYR A 454 -6.98 -0.29 32.50
N TYR A 455 -7.42 -0.33 31.24
CA TYR A 455 -7.64 -1.60 30.54
C TYR A 455 -6.41 -2.06 29.74
N MET A 456 -5.56 -1.11 29.35
CA MET A 456 -4.29 -1.38 28.68
C MET A 456 -3.30 -0.23 28.85
N THR A 457 -2.08 -0.46 28.39
CA THR A 457 -0.99 0.51 28.31
C THR A 457 -0.53 0.63 26.87
N GLU A 458 -0.21 1.86 26.44
CA GLU A 458 0.36 2.14 25.14
C GLU A 458 1.52 3.11 25.30
N ASN A 459 2.74 2.69 24.93
CA ASN A 459 3.97 3.49 25.08
C ASN A 459 4.14 4.03 26.52
N GLY A 460 3.81 3.22 27.52
CA GLY A 460 3.83 3.60 28.94
C GLY A 460 2.64 4.42 29.43
N LYS A 461 1.73 4.88 28.55
CA LYS A 461 0.49 5.56 28.93
C LYS A 461 -0.59 4.55 29.29
N LYS A 462 -1.20 4.69 30.47
CA LYS A 462 -2.38 3.92 30.89
C LYS A 462 -3.64 4.47 30.22
N LEU A 463 -4.41 3.61 29.55
CA LEU A 463 -5.69 3.96 28.95
C LEU A 463 -6.85 3.52 29.85
N THR A 464 -7.81 4.42 30.07
CA THR A 464 -8.90 4.27 31.06
C THR A 464 -10.27 4.44 30.40
N VAL A 465 -11.34 4.03 31.10
CA VAL A 465 -12.72 4.32 30.66
C VAL A 465 -13.12 5.68 31.22
N GLU A 466 -13.16 6.71 30.37
CA GLU A 466 -13.40 8.09 30.80
C GLU A 466 -14.89 8.44 30.96
N ARG A 467 -15.78 7.70 30.29
CA ARG A 467 -17.22 7.96 30.30
C ARG A 467 -18.03 6.67 30.36
N ASP A 468 -19.17 6.72 31.04
CA ASP A 468 -20.15 5.64 31.02
C ASP A 468 -20.65 5.36 29.60
N ALA A 469 -20.99 4.09 29.35
CA ALA A 469 -21.50 3.61 28.07
C ALA A 469 -20.60 3.98 26.87
N SER A 470 -19.28 4.04 27.08
CA SER A 470 -18.31 4.34 26.02
C SER A 470 -17.42 3.14 25.69
N LEU A 471 -17.04 3.02 24.43
CA LEU A 471 -16.00 2.11 23.96
C LEU A 471 -14.71 2.90 23.81
N PRO A 472 -13.73 2.74 24.72
CA PRO A 472 -12.52 3.55 24.69
C PRO A 472 -11.53 3.03 23.63
N ASP A 473 -10.55 3.88 23.28
CA ASP A 473 -9.57 3.62 22.23
C ASP A 473 -8.92 2.23 22.37
N LYS A 474 -8.87 1.46 21.29
CA LYS A 474 -8.12 0.19 21.21
C LYS A 474 -8.51 -0.90 22.21
N VAL A 475 -9.65 -0.79 22.90
CA VAL A 475 -10.06 -1.71 23.98
C VAL A 475 -10.09 -3.19 23.60
N PHE A 476 -10.37 -3.54 22.35
CA PHE A 476 -10.30 -4.92 21.83
C PHE A 476 -9.24 -5.10 20.74
N SER A 477 -8.33 -4.13 20.56
CA SER A 477 -7.28 -4.22 19.55
C SER A 477 -6.37 -5.43 19.74
N ASN A 478 -5.98 -6.05 18.62
CA ASN A 478 -5.17 -7.27 18.52
C ASN A 478 -5.77 -8.50 19.24
N THR A 479 -7.01 -8.45 19.73
CA THR A 479 -7.62 -9.62 20.38
C THR A 479 -7.97 -10.69 19.33
N ARG A 480 -8.27 -11.91 19.78
CA ARG A 480 -8.68 -13.02 18.88
C ARG A 480 -10.19 -13.18 18.76
N LEU A 481 -10.96 -12.18 19.20
CA LEU A 481 -12.41 -12.26 19.18
C LEU A 481 -12.91 -12.49 17.74
N GLU A 482 -13.82 -13.46 17.59
CA GLU A 482 -14.56 -13.71 16.36
C GLU A 482 -15.93 -13.04 16.39
N LYS A 483 -16.52 -12.90 17.58
CA LYS A 483 -17.81 -12.24 17.81
C LYS A 483 -17.80 -11.43 19.10
N ILE A 484 -18.38 -10.24 19.05
CA ILE A 484 -18.68 -9.44 20.24
C ILE A 484 -20.12 -8.91 20.19
N VAL A 485 -20.83 -9.02 21.30
CA VAL A 485 -22.15 -8.42 21.51
C VAL A 485 -22.00 -7.32 22.55
N PHE A 486 -22.30 -6.08 22.17
CA PHE A 486 -22.23 -4.91 23.06
C PHE A 486 -23.54 -4.72 23.86
N PRO A 487 -23.49 -3.93 24.95
CA PRO A 487 -24.65 -3.62 25.79
C PRO A 487 -25.91 -3.24 25.01
N LYS A 488 -27.03 -3.93 25.26
CA LYS A 488 -28.34 -3.63 24.65
C LYS A 488 -28.90 -2.28 25.09
N THR A 489 -28.40 -1.73 26.19
CA THR A 489 -28.74 -0.38 26.70
C THR A 489 -28.20 0.73 25.81
N GLY A 490 -27.30 0.42 24.88
CA GLY A 490 -26.71 1.37 23.95
C GLY A 490 -25.32 1.86 24.37
N ILE A 491 -24.51 2.19 23.37
CA ILE A 491 -23.21 2.86 23.49
C ILE A 491 -23.36 4.32 23.03
N SER A 492 -22.82 5.26 23.79
CA SER A 492 -22.91 6.70 23.53
C SER A 492 -21.67 7.27 22.83
N SER A 493 -20.52 6.60 22.95
CA SER A 493 -19.26 7.06 22.36
C SER A 493 -18.38 5.92 21.87
N PHE A 494 -17.71 6.14 20.73
CA PHE A 494 -16.84 5.18 20.08
C PHE A 494 -15.42 5.73 19.91
N GLY A 495 -14.43 5.04 20.48
CA GLY A 495 -13.01 5.41 20.43
C GLY A 495 -12.31 4.99 19.13
N LYS A 496 -11.06 5.44 18.97
CA LYS A 496 -10.23 5.10 17.82
C LYS A 496 -9.74 3.66 17.91
N GLY A 497 -9.84 2.93 16.80
CA GLY A 497 -9.27 1.59 16.67
C GLY A 497 -9.76 0.58 17.70
N VAL A 498 -11.01 0.70 18.20
CA VAL A 498 -11.62 -0.18 19.23
C VAL A 498 -11.29 -1.65 18.99
N TRP A 499 -11.36 -2.12 17.74
CA TRP A 499 -11.02 -3.49 17.32
C TRP A 499 -9.94 -3.52 16.23
N ALA A 500 -9.06 -2.52 16.15
CA ALA A 500 -7.94 -2.52 15.21
C ALA A 500 -7.10 -3.80 15.37
N TYR A 501 -6.69 -4.40 14.26
CA TYR A 501 -5.90 -5.65 14.24
C TYR A 501 -6.61 -6.87 14.85
N THR A 502 -7.93 -6.83 15.06
CA THR A 502 -8.73 -7.99 15.49
C THR A 502 -9.14 -8.79 14.25
N SER A 503 -8.17 -9.32 13.51
CA SER A 503 -8.37 -9.82 12.13
C SER A 503 -9.39 -10.96 12.02
N LYS A 504 -9.65 -11.68 13.13
CA LYS A 504 -10.61 -12.78 13.21
C LYS A 504 -12.05 -12.33 13.48
N LEU A 505 -12.31 -11.04 13.75
CA LEU A 505 -13.62 -10.51 14.10
C LEU A 505 -14.56 -10.51 12.90
N LYS A 506 -15.56 -11.39 12.94
CA LYS A 506 -16.55 -11.62 11.88
C LYS A 506 -17.90 -10.99 12.17
N GLU A 507 -18.25 -10.83 13.45
CA GLU A 507 -19.57 -10.36 13.85
C GLU A 507 -19.47 -9.37 15.03
N VAL A 508 -20.15 -8.24 14.88
CA VAL A 508 -20.34 -7.25 15.95
C VAL A 508 -21.84 -6.96 16.05
N VAL A 509 -22.40 -7.10 17.26
CA VAL A 509 -23.74 -6.61 17.57
C VAL A 509 -23.57 -5.33 18.39
N LEU A 510 -23.86 -4.18 17.78
CA LEU A 510 -23.69 -2.86 18.38
C LEU A 510 -24.99 -2.07 18.31
N THR A 511 -25.50 -1.65 19.47
CA THR A 511 -26.63 -0.72 19.59
C THR A 511 -26.11 0.65 19.99
N ALA A 512 -26.40 1.68 19.19
CA ALA A 512 -26.13 3.07 19.56
C ALA A 512 -27.22 3.58 20.52
N SER A 513 -26.86 4.35 21.54
CA SER A 513 -27.83 5.05 22.38
C SER A 513 -28.44 6.24 21.63
N ALA A 514 -29.56 6.78 22.14
CA ALA A 514 -30.22 7.94 21.52
C ALA A 514 -29.33 9.20 21.46
N ASP A 515 -28.36 9.32 22.36
CA ASP A 515 -27.39 10.40 22.48
C ASP A 515 -26.01 10.03 21.89
N ALA A 516 -25.92 8.96 21.10
CA ALA A 516 -24.66 8.50 20.53
C ALA A 516 -24.05 9.51 19.56
N ASN A 517 -22.72 9.67 19.63
CA ASN A 517 -21.96 10.50 18.68
C ASN A 517 -21.57 9.77 17.38
N PHE A 518 -22.11 8.57 17.16
CA PHE A 518 -21.75 7.69 16.05
C PHE A 518 -22.99 6.98 15.48
N ILE A 519 -22.85 6.46 14.27
CA ILE A 519 -23.82 5.62 13.56
C ILE A 519 -23.13 4.31 13.17
N TYR A 520 -23.84 3.18 13.28
CA TYR A 520 -23.33 1.88 12.84
C TYR A 520 -24.23 1.31 11.74
N GLU A 521 -23.69 1.17 10.53
CA GLU A 521 -24.39 0.71 9.34
C GLU A 521 -23.45 -0.13 8.48
N ASP A 522 -23.94 -1.26 7.93
CA ASP A 522 -23.20 -2.13 7.01
C ASP A 522 -21.79 -2.53 7.47
N GLY A 523 -21.63 -2.77 8.78
CA GLY A 523 -20.35 -3.14 9.36
C GLY A 523 -19.37 -1.98 9.50
N ILE A 524 -19.81 -0.73 9.33
CA ILE A 524 -19.01 0.48 9.43
C ILE A 524 -19.57 1.41 10.50
N VAL A 525 -18.68 1.94 11.32
CA VAL A 525 -18.95 2.97 12.32
C VAL A 525 -18.58 4.33 11.73
N TYR A 526 -19.55 5.24 11.67
CA TYR A 526 -19.39 6.63 11.26
C TYR A 526 -19.61 7.55 12.45
N ASN A 527 -19.16 8.82 12.37
CA ASN A 527 -19.67 9.84 13.27
C ASN A 527 -21.15 10.18 12.95
N SER A 528 -21.81 10.93 13.85
CA SER A 528 -23.26 11.19 13.77
C SER A 528 -23.74 11.88 12.48
N ASP A 529 -22.89 12.61 11.78
CA ASP A 529 -23.22 13.27 10.49
C ASP A 529 -22.69 12.52 9.25
N LYS A 530 -22.08 11.35 9.44
CA LYS A 530 -21.44 10.50 8.42
C LYS A 530 -20.30 11.17 7.63
N THR A 531 -19.73 12.27 8.12
CA THR A 531 -18.57 12.91 7.48
C THR A 531 -17.25 12.21 7.79
N THR A 532 -17.21 11.34 8.80
CA THR A 532 -16.02 10.60 9.21
C THR A 532 -16.33 9.12 9.37
N LEU A 533 -15.60 8.27 8.65
CA LEU A 533 -15.57 6.83 8.86
C LEU A 533 -14.61 6.53 10.01
N ILE A 534 -15.13 6.06 11.15
CA ILE A 534 -14.39 5.85 12.41
C ILE A 534 -13.73 4.48 12.44
N ALA A 535 -14.47 3.42 12.10
CA ALA A 535 -13.96 2.04 12.10
C ALA A 535 -14.79 1.14 11.18
N ALA A 536 -14.17 0.17 10.55
CA ALA A 536 -14.82 -0.91 9.83
C ALA A 536 -14.64 -2.23 10.58
N LEU A 537 -15.62 -3.12 10.46
CA LEU A 537 -15.50 -4.51 10.87
C LEU A 537 -14.42 -5.18 10.01
N PRO A 538 -13.46 -5.95 10.57
CA PRO A 538 -12.37 -6.56 9.80
C PRO A 538 -12.83 -7.51 8.68
N PHE A 539 -13.93 -8.21 8.88
CA PHE A 539 -14.51 -9.10 7.88
C PHE A 539 -15.27 -8.33 6.79
N GLN A 540 -14.56 -7.94 5.72
CA GLN A 540 -15.08 -7.26 4.53
C GLN A 540 -14.83 -8.07 3.26
N PRO A 541 -15.42 -9.27 3.11
CA PRO A 541 -15.08 -10.21 2.03
C PRO A 541 -15.39 -9.66 0.62
N ASN A 542 -16.31 -8.70 0.51
CA ASN A 542 -16.69 -8.09 -0.76
C ASN A 542 -15.98 -6.75 -1.04
N GLY A 543 -15.11 -6.28 -0.14
CA GLY A 543 -14.54 -4.93 -0.20
C GLY A 543 -15.49 -3.84 0.29
N VAL A 544 -15.00 -2.61 0.33
CA VAL A 544 -15.75 -1.45 0.87
C VAL A 544 -15.75 -0.28 -0.12
N ASP A 545 -16.93 0.25 -0.39
CA ASP A 545 -17.09 1.50 -1.16
C ASP A 545 -17.45 2.63 -0.19
N ILE A 546 -16.47 3.50 0.09
CA ILE A 546 -16.65 4.68 0.94
C ILE A 546 -17.47 5.70 0.17
N LYS A 547 -18.72 5.90 0.63
CA LYS A 547 -19.77 6.65 -0.06
C LYS A 547 -19.53 8.17 -0.07
N HIS A 548 -20.32 8.86 -0.89
CA HIS A 548 -20.40 10.32 -0.88
C HIS A 548 -20.81 10.86 0.50
N GLY A 549 -20.33 12.05 0.82
CA GLY A 549 -20.49 12.70 2.12
C GLY A 549 -19.40 12.34 3.15
N VAL A 550 -18.67 11.23 2.98
CA VAL A 550 -17.54 10.88 3.85
C VAL A 550 -16.32 11.72 3.46
N ILE A 551 -15.89 12.59 4.37
CA ILE A 551 -14.76 13.50 4.18
C ILE A 551 -13.46 12.91 4.74
N ASN A 552 -13.54 12.18 5.85
CA ASN A 552 -12.36 11.67 6.57
C ASN A 552 -12.45 10.17 6.82
N VAL A 553 -11.33 9.48 6.64
CA VAL A 553 -11.11 8.11 7.16
C VAL A 553 -10.24 8.22 8.40
N ALA A 554 -10.75 7.80 9.56
CA ALA A 554 -10.10 7.98 10.84
C ALA A 554 -8.86 7.09 11.04
N ASP A 555 -8.10 7.38 12.10
CA ASP A 555 -6.98 6.53 12.52
C ASP A 555 -7.46 5.10 12.77
N TYR A 556 -6.70 4.12 12.26
CA TYR A 556 -6.98 2.68 12.41
C TYR A 556 -8.29 2.17 11.80
N ALA A 557 -8.98 2.97 10.98
CA ALA A 557 -10.34 2.66 10.55
C ALA A 557 -10.50 1.27 9.90
N PHE A 558 -9.55 0.85 9.08
CA PHE A 558 -9.48 -0.49 8.45
C PHE A 558 -8.27 -1.29 8.93
N ALA A 559 -7.61 -0.90 10.03
CA ALA A 559 -6.42 -1.59 10.52
C ALA A 559 -6.71 -3.07 10.82
N GLY A 560 -6.03 -3.97 10.11
CA GLY A 560 -6.20 -5.42 10.22
C GLY A 560 -7.39 -6.00 9.45
N CYS A 561 -8.01 -5.26 8.52
CA CYS A 561 -8.98 -5.80 7.55
C CYS A 561 -8.25 -6.66 6.50
N ASN A 562 -7.61 -7.74 6.94
CA ASN A 562 -6.65 -8.52 6.18
C ASN A 562 -7.27 -9.34 5.04
N LEU A 563 -8.57 -9.63 5.09
CA LEU A 563 -9.34 -10.34 4.06
C LEU A 563 -10.02 -9.42 3.05
N MET A 564 -9.92 -8.10 3.20
CA MET A 564 -10.61 -7.15 2.33
C MET A 564 -9.95 -7.06 0.95
N PRO A 565 -10.63 -7.45 -0.15
CA PRO A 565 -10.01 -7.51 -1.47
C PRO A 565 -9.95 -6.15 -2.19
N ARG A 566 -10.89 -5.25 -1.93
CA ARG A 566 -10.91 -3.92 -2.56
C ARG A 566 -11.37 -2.80 -1.64
N VAL A 567 -10.96 -1.58 -1.96
CA VAL A 567 -11.50 -0.34 -1.39
C VAL A 567 -11.72 0.69 -2.48
N SER A 568 -12.86 1.37 -2.47
CA SER A 568 -13.13 2.54 -3.31
C SER A 568 -13.35 3.79 -2.45
N LEU A 569 -12.64 4.88 -2.73
CA LEU A 569 -12.83 6.19 -2.11
C LEU A 569 -13.62 7.10 -3.06
N SER A 570 -14.78 7.59 -2.62
CA SER A 570 -15.52 8.64 -3.35
C SER A 570 -14.68 9.91 -3.56
N SER A 571 -15.16 10.81 -4.42
CA SER A 571 -14.48 12.08 -4.67
C SER A 571 -14.49 13.05 -3.49
N ASP A 572 -15.30 12.79 -2.45
CA ASP A 572 -15.43 13.65 -1.27
C ASP A 572 -14.35 13.42 -0.21
N VAL A 573 -13.65 12.28 -0.24
CA VAL A 573 -12.65 11.91 0.76
C VAL A 573 -11.43 12.83 0.64
N LYS A 574 -11.18 13.61 1.69
CA LYS A 574 -10.08 14.58 1.77
C LYS A 574 -8.92 14.09 2.61
N THR A 575 -9.18 13.35 3.68
CA THR A 575 -8.13 12.93 4.62
C THR A 575 -8.22 11.46 5.02
N ILE A 576 -7.06 10.85 5.23
CA ILE A 576 -6.90 9.46 5.69
C ILE A 576 -5.93 9.46 6.88
N GLY A 577 -6.37 8.89 8.00
CA GLY A 577 -5.67 8.90 9.28
C GLY A 577 -4.53 7.90 9.39
N LYS A 578 -3.83 7.95 10.53
CA LYS A 578 -2.71 7.07 10.88
C LYS A 578 -3.13 5.61 10.84
N GLU A 579 -2.31 4.76 10.20
CA GLU A 579 -2.53 3.30 10.12
C GLU A 579 -3.93 2.91 9.61
N ALA A 580 -4.62 3.79 8.90
CA ALA A 580 -6.01 3.56 8.51
C ALA A 580 -6.22 2.29 7.68
N PHE A 581 -5.24 1.89 6.86
CA PHE A 581 -5.24 0.66 6.06
C PHE A 581 -4.08 -0.28 6.41
N ALA A 582 -3.56 -0.19 7.64
CA ALA A 582 -2.45 -1.03 8.05
C ALA A 582 -2.87 -2.52 8.07
N ASN A 583 -1.98 -3.40 7.61
CA ASN A 583 -2.19 -4.85 7.52
C ASN A 583 -3.42 -5.31 6.68
N CYS A 584 -3.84 -4.51 5.69
CA CYS A 584 -4.80 -4.93 4.66
C CYS A 584 -4.11 -5.82 3.60
N TRP A 585 -3.80 -7.07 3.97
CA TRP A 585 -2.96 -8.00 3.21
C TRP A 585 -3.57 -8.56 1.94
N SER A 586 -4.89 -8.68 1.85
CA SER A 586 -5.55 -9.25 0.67
C SER A 586 -6.00 -8.19 -0.33
N LEU A 587 -5.64 -6.92 -0.10
CA LEU A 587 -6.03 -5.83 -0.97
C LEU A 587 -5.42 -6.02 -2.37
N THR A 588 -6.28 -6.22 -3.38
CA THR A 588 -5.90 -6.35 -4.79
C THR A 588 -6.26 -5.13 -5.60
N GLU A 589 -7.23 -4.33 -5.16
CA GLU A 589 -7.66 -3.10 -5.82
C GLU A 589 -7.89 -1.97 -4.82
N PHE A 590 -7.37 -0.79 -5.13
CA PHE A 590 -7.64 0.44 -4.38
C PHE A 590 -8.00 1.54 -5.37
N LYS A 591 -9.24 2.02 -5.35
CA LYS A 591 -9.74 2.99 -6.32
C LYS A 591 -10.00 4.34 -5.68
N VAL A 592 -9.51 5.41 -6.30
CA VAL A 592 -9.68 6.79 -5.82
C VAL A 592 -10.35 7.63 -6.88
N PHE A 593 -11.60 8.06 -6.61
CA PHE A 593 -12.39 8.87 -7.54
C PHE A 593 -12.06 10.37 -7.48
N SER A 594 -11.37 10.84 -6.44
CA SER A 594 -10.94 12.23 -6.33
C SER A 594 -9.74 12.54 -7.24
N LYS A 595 -9.79 13.70 -7.92
CA LYS A 595 -8.63 14.28 -8.63
C LYS A 595 -7.62 14.94 -7.69
N ASN A 596 -8.11 15.46 -6.57
CA ASN A 596 -7.28 16.00 -5.50
C ASN A 596 -6.83 14.84 -4.62
N ILE A 597 -5.52 14.70 -4.43
CA ILE A 597 -4.97 13.58 -3.65
C ILE A 597 -5.49 13.66 -2.21
N PRO A 598 -6.13 12.60 -1.69
CA PRO A 598 -6.47 12.55 -0.28
C PRO A 598 -5.21 12.67 0.58
N GLN A 599 -5.23 13.63 1.51
CA GLN A 599 -4.11 13.89 2.41
C GLN A 599 -3.97 12.75 3.42
N LEU A 600 -2.77 12.19 3.51
CA LEU A 600 -2.44 11.15 4.47
C LEU A 600 -1.97 11.82 5.78
N ASN A 601 -2.90 12.06 6.70
CA ASN A 601 -2.71 12.82 7.94
C ASN A 601 -2.13 11.97 9.09
N GLY A 602 -1.32 10.96 8.76
CA GLY A 602 -0.67 10.08 9.72
C GLY A 602 0.43 9.25 9.08
N THR A 603 1.23 8.60 9.92
CA THR A 603 2.26 7.66 9.48
C THR A 603 1.67 6.27 9.27
N ASN A 604 2.36 5.45 8.47
CA ASN A 604 2.07 4.02 8.31
C ASN A 604 0.66 3.72 7.78
N VAL A 605 0.05 4.60 6.97
CA VAL A 605 -1.33 4.44 6.46
C VAL A 605 -1.52 3.08 5.80
N PHE A 606 -0.58 2.67 4.96
CA PHE A 606 -0.59 1.39 4.25
C PHE A 606 0.45 0.40 4.78
N LYS A 607 0.93 0.57 6.03
CA LYS A 607 1.98 -0.29 6.58
C LYS A 607 1.51 -1.74 6.59
N GLY A 608 2.29 -2.59 5.93
CA GLY A 608 1.98 -4.01 5.79
C GLY A 608 0.82 -4.30 4.84
N ALA A 609 0.17 -3.32 4.21
CA ALA A 609 -0.82 -3.59 3.16
C ALA A 609 -0.17 -4.11 1.87
N ASN A 610 -0.95 -4.73 0.98
CA ASN A 610 -0.44 -5.32 -0.27
C ASN A 610 -0.15 -4.30 -1.39
N VAL A 611 0.63 -3.25 -1.11
CA VAL A 611 0.92 -2.17 -2.07
C VAL A 611 1.78 -2.60 -3.27
N GLU A 612 2.51 -3.72 -3.15
CA GLU A 612 3.40 -4.26 -4.19
C GLU A 612 2.64 -4.82 -5.40
N SER A 613 1.46 -5.42 -5.18
CA SER A 613 0.66 -6.04 -6.24
C SER A 613 -0.75 -5.47 -6.37
N CYS A 614 -1.21 -4.70 -5.38
CA CYS A 614 -2.49 -4.00 -5.48
C CYS A 614 -2.50 -3.02 -6.65
N LEU A 615 -3.58 -3.05 -7.43
CA LEU A 615 -3.86 -2.08 -8.48
C LEU A 615 -4.43 -0.81 -7.85
N LEU A 616 -3.65 0.27 -7.85
CA LEU A 616 -4.12 1.60 -7.46
C LEU A 616 -4.68 2.32 -8.70
N MET A 617 -6.00 2.45 -8.74
CA MET A 617 -6.72 3.14 -9.81
C MET A 617 -6.99 4.59 -9.41
N VAL A 618 -6.48 5.56 -10.17
CA VAL A 618 -6.65 7.00 -9.92
C VAL A 618 -7.24 7.72 -11.13
N ARG A 619 -7.87 8.88 -10.93
CA ARG A 619 -8.43 9.67 -12.04
C ARG A 619 -7.36 10.07 -13.06
N ALA A 620 -7.73 10.05 -14.34
CA ALA A 620 -6.92 10.55 -15.46
C ALA A 620 -6.25 11.91 -15.14
N GLY A 621 -4.97 12.02 -15.46
CA GLY A 621 -4.12 13.19 -15.17
C GLY A 621 -3.65 13.31 -13.72
N SER A 622 -3.82 12.29 -12.88
CA SER A 622 -3.44 12.31 -11.45
C SER A 622 -2.27 11.39 -11.09
N LYS A 623 -1.90 10.43 -11.95
CA LYS A 623 -0.90 9.39 -11.65
C LYS A 623 0.43 9.94 -11.17
N MET A 624 0.99 10.92 -11.88
CA MET A 624 2.28 11.52 -11.51
C MET A 624 2.23 12.18 -10.13
N ARG A 625 1.10 12.75 -9.72
CA ARG A 625 0.97 13.34 -8.39
C ARG A 625 0.96 12.25 -7.31
N PHE A 626 0.28 11.13 -7.53
CA PHE A 626 0.30 9.98 -6.60
C PHE A 626 1.69 9.36 -6.50
N GLN A 627 2.40 9.17 -7.62
CA GLN A 627 3.77 8.65 -7.66
C GLN A 627 4.79 9.53 -6.92
N ASN A 628 4.48 10.81 -6.74
CA ASN A 628 5.33 11.77 -6.04
C ASN A 628 4.87 12.10 -4.61
N THR A 629 3.80 11.47 -4.13
CA THR A 629 3.28 11.72 -2.78
C THR A 629 3.67 10.58 -1.85
N ALA A 630 4.28 10.91 -0.70
CA ALA A 630 4.74 9.92 0.28
C ALA A 630 3.62 8.97 0.70
N GLN A 631 3.97 7.69 0.90
CA GLN A 631 3.07 6.55 1.18
C GLN A 631 2.14 6.16 0.01
N TRP A 632 1.66 7.11 -0.82
CA TRP A 632 0.98 6.76 -2.08
C TRP A 632 1.95 6.19 -3.11
N ASN A 633 3.19 6.66 -3.09
CA ASN A 633 4.28 6.17 -3.95
C ASN A 633 4.75 4.75 -3.60
N ASP A 634 4.28 4.17 -2.49
CA ASP A 634 4.58 2.77 -2.13
C ASP A 634 3.79 1.78 -3.02
N PHE A 635 2.73 2.23 -3.70
CA PHE A 635 2.00 1.39 -4.66
C PHE A 635 2.80 1.20 -5.96
N ALA A 636 3.14 -0.04 -6.28
CA ALA A 636 3.91 -0.36 -7.48
C ALA A 636 3.08 -0.25 -8.78
N ASN A 637 1.76 -0.47 -8.70
CA ASN A 637 0.86 -0.53 -9.87
C ASN A 637 -0.16 0.60 -9.86
N ILE A 638 0.22 1.79 -10.31
CA ILE A 638 -0.69 2.94 -10.44
C ILE A 638 -1.17 3.09 -11.88
N VAL A 639 -2.48 3.00 -12.09
CA VAL A 639 -3.15 3.17 -13.39
C VAL A 639 -4.16 4.30 -13.33
N GLU A 640 -4.30 4.99 -14.46
CA GLU A 640 -5.32 6.02 -14.61
C GLU A 640 -6.60 5.42 -15.16
N PHE A 641 -7.75 5.94 -14.74
CA PHE A 641 -9.07 5.61 -15.27
C PHE A 641 -9.92 6.87 -15.44
N GLY A 642 -10.99 6.74 -16.21
CA GLY A 642 -11.97 7.79 -16.42
C GLY A 642 -11.88 8.43 -17.80
N THR A 643 -12.82 9.34 -18.06
CA THR A 643 -13.07 9.88 -19.40
C THR A 643 -13.23 11.38 -19.33
N THR A 644 -12.63 12.11 -20.26
CA THR A 644 -12.94 13.53 -20.49
C THR A 644 -13.76 13.67 -21.76
N ILE A 645 -14.94 14.27 -21.66
CA ILE A 645 -15.78 14.64 -22.78
C ILE A 645 -15.67 16.16 -22.97
N LYS A 646 -15.12 16.55 -24.12
CA LYS A 646 -14.83 17.95 -24.43
C LYS A 646 -15.68 18.45 -25.58
N ALA A 647 -16.39 19.56 -25.41
CA ALA A 647 -17.04 20.24 -26.52
C ALA A 647 -15.99 20.76 -27.50
N ARG A 648 -16.17 20.48 -28.79
CA ARG A 648 -15.25 20.96 -29.83
C ARG A 648 -15.46 22.46 -30.03
N ASN A 649 -14.35 23.18 -30.16
CA ASN A 649 -14.39 24.58 -30.57
C ASN A 649 -14.84 24.66 -32.03
N GLN A 650 -15.69 25.64 -32.33
CA GLN A 650 -16.24 25.84 -33.66
C GLN A 650 -16.21 27.33 -34.02
N ALA A 651 -16.43 27.64 -35.28
CA ALA A 651 -16.53 29.01 -35.76
C ALA A 651 -17.65 29.13 -36.80
N ARG A 652 -18.20 30.33 -36.92
CA ARG A 652 -19.09 30.74 -38.01
C ARG A 652 -18.95 32.23 -38.26
N GLU A 653 -19.46 32.69 -39.39
CA GLU A 653 -19.55 34.11 -39.70
C GLU A 653 -20.78 34.74 -39.01
N TYR A 654 -20.75 36.06 -38.86
CA TYR A 654 -21.89 36.84 -38.39
C TYR A 654 -23.11 36.66 -39.31
N GLY A 655 -24.30 36.55 -38.73
CA GLY A 655 -25.54 36.29 -39.47
C GLY A 655 -25.81 34.84 -39.83
N ASP A 656 -24.80 33.96 -39.82
CA ASP A 656 -24.99 32.55 -40.11
C ASP A 656 -25.55 31.78 -38.90
N GLU A 657 -26.30 30.70 -39.17
CA GLU A 657 -26.79 29.81 -38.11
C GLU A 657 -25.64 29.12 -37.37
N ASN A 658 -25.86 28.79 -36.10
CA ASN A 658 -24.87 28.04 -35.34
C ASN A 658 -24.61 26.66 -35.98
N PRO A 659 -23.35 26.26 -36.12
CA PRO A 659 -23.03 24.92 -36.58
C PRO A 659 -23.52 23.87 -35.57
N ARG A 660 -23.68 22.63 -36.04
CA ARG A 660 -24.05 21.52 -35.16
C ARG A 660 -22.94 21.30 -34.13
N LEU A 661 -23.27 21.52 -32.85
CA LEU A 661 -22.36 21.31 -31.74
C LEU A 661 -21.92 19.84 -31.66
N THR A 662 -20.61 19.62 -31.46
CA THR A 662 -19.99 18.29 -31.40
C THR A 662 -19.00 18.22 -30.25
N PHE A 663 -18.63 17.00 -29.84
CA PHE A 663 -17.71 16.75 -28.75
C PHE A 663 -16.70 15.65 -29.11
N THR A 664 -15.63 15.56 -28.34
CA THR A 664 -14.65 14.49 -28.36
C THR A 664 -14.62 13.76 -27.03
N ILE A 665 -14.40 12.44 -27.08
CA ILE A 665 -14.21 11.60 -25.91
C ILE A 665 -12.73 11.21 -25.85
N ILE A 666 -12.09 11.39 -24.69
CA ILE A 666 -10.72 10.96 -24.41
C ILE A 666 -10.77 10.07 -23.17
N GLY A 667 -10.33 8.82 -23.28
CA GLY A 667 -10.36 7.85 -22.18
C GLY A 667 -11.25 6.65 -22.49
N ASP A 668 -11.90 6.12 -21.46
CA ASP A 668 -12.72 4.91 -21.54
C ASP A 668 -14.04 5.14 -22.31
N LYS A 669 -14.71 4.05 -22.69
CA LYS A 669 -16.03 4.11 -23.31
C LYS A 669 -17.07 4.47 -22.25
N VAL A 670 -17.90 5.47 -22.53
CA VAL A 670 -18.98 5.95 -21.64
C VAL A 670 -20.35 5.63 -22.24
N GLU A 671 -21.29 5.20 -21.39
CA GLU A 671 -22.70 5.06 -21.76
C GLU A 671 -23.47 6.35 -21.51
N GLY A 672 -24.44 6.64 -22.39
CA GLY A 672 -25.20 7.89 -22.37
C GLY A 672 -24.66 8.93 -23.36
N LYS A 673 -25.28 10.11 -23.38
CA LYS A 673 -24.90 11.23 -24.25
C LYS A 673 -24.90 12.55 -23.47
N PRO A 674 -23.88 13.41 -23.70
CA PRO A 674 -23.87 14.74 -23.13
C PRO A 674 -24.90 15.64 -23.83
N VAL A 675 -25.25 16.74 -23.18
CA VAL A 675 -26.03 17.83 -23.78
C VAL A 675 -25.09 19.00 -24.04
N LEU A 676 -25.18 19.59 -25.23
CA LEU A 676 -24.39 20.76 -25.60
C LEU A 676 -25.33 21.94 -25.87
N SER A 677 -24.95 23.11 -25.38
CA SER A 677 -25.69 24.35 -25.60
C SER A 677 -24.74 25.53 -25.81
N CYS A 678 -25.17 26.50 -26.61
CA CYS A 678 -24.48 27.77 -26.79
C CYS A 678 -25.54 28.86 -26.89
N GLU A 679 -25.34 29.97 -26.19
CA GLU A 679 -26.30 31.09 -26.16
C GLU A 679 -26.29 31.94 -27.44
N ALA A 680 -25.27 31.78 -28.29
CA ALA A 680 -25.13 32.58 -29.50
C ALA A 680 -26.30 32.34 -30.47
N THR A 681 -26.78 33.40 -31.12
CA THR A 681 -27.82 33.39 -32.16
C THR A 681 -27.26 34.04 -33.43
N THR A 682 -27.98 33.99 -34.55
CA THR A 682 -27.58 34.66 -35.81
C THR A 682 -27.27 36.16 -35.64
N GLU A 683 -27.86 36.80 -34.62
CA GLU A 683 -27.67 38.21 -34.25
C GLU A 683 -26.53 38.46 -33.25
N SER A 684 -25.93 37.40 -32.69
CA SER A 684 -24.80 37.54 -31.77
C SER A 684 -23.60 38.17 -32.45
N LYS A 685 -23.10 39.27 -31.88
CA LYS A 685 -21.94 40.03 -32.38
C LYS A 685 -20.68 39.18 -32.53
N CYS A 686 -19.75 39.62 -33.34
CA CYS A 686 -18.43 39.02 -33.43
C CYS A 686 -17.75 38.89 -32.06
N GLY A 687 -17.16 37.74 -31.78
CA GLY A 687 -16.63 37.42 -30.46
C GLY A 687 -16.60 35.94 -30.15
N ARG A 688 -16.33 35.62 -28.88
CA ARG A 688 -16.21 34.24 -28.38
C ARG A 688 -17.33 33.93 -27.40
N TYR A 689 -18.09 32.89 -27.70
CA TYR A 689 -19.22 32.40 -26.90
C TYR A 689 -18.90 31.02 -26.36
N THR A 690 -19.30 30.72 -25.13
CA THR A 690 -19.05 29.41 -24.53
C THR A 690 -19.99 28.37 -25.12
N ILE A 691 -19.45 27.19 -25.44
CA ILE A 691 -20.24 25.99 -25.70
C ILE A 691 -20.22 25.19 -24.41
N HIS A 692 -21.33 25.25 -23.67
CA HIS A 692 -21.51 24.48 -22.45
C HIS A 692 -21.74 23.02 -22.78
N ILE A 693 -21.08 22.14 -22.04
CA ILE A 693 -21.31 20.70 -22.10
C ILE A 693 -21.71 20.17 -20.72
N GLU A 694 -22.88 19.55 -20.68
CA GLU A 694 -23.47 18.99 -19.47
C GLU A 694 -23.60 17.46 -19.58
N PRO A 695 -23.69 16.74 -18.45
CA PRO A 695 -23.71 15.27 -18.45
C PRO A 695 -24.84 14.64 -19.27
N GLY A 696 -25.98 15.32 -19.40
CA GLY A 696 -27.14 14.78 -20.10
C GLY A 696 -27.62 13.48 -19.46
N THR A 697 -27.47 12.36 -20.18
CA THR A 697 -27.85 11.02 -19.67
C THR A 697 -26.66 10.22 -19.12
N ILE A 698 -25.47 10.82 -19.02
CA ILE A 698 -24.27 10.16 -18.51
C ILE A 698 -24.32 10.19 -16.97
N THR A 699 -24.20 9.02 -16.35
CA THR A 699 -24.22 8.86 -14.89
C THR A 699 -22.87 8.43 -14.30
N ASP A 700 -21.86 8.19 -15.13
CA ASP A 700 -20.55 7.75 -14.68
C ASP A 700 -19.76 8.92 -14.05
N GLU A 701 -19.44 8.78 -12.76
CA GLU A 701 -18.71 9.76 -11.96
C GLU A 701 -17.24 9.92 -12.40
N ALA A 702 -16.70 8.96 -13.14
CA ALA A 702 -15.36 9.02 -13.72
C ALA A 702 -15.30 9.89 -14.98
N VAL A 703 -16.39 10.56 -15.35
CA VAL A 703 -16.49 11.44 -16.52
C VAL A 703 -16.33 12.90 -16.13
N ASP A 704 -15.44 13.60 -16.83
CA ASP A 704 -15.26 15.04 -16.75
C ASP A 704 -15.78 15.72 -18.02
N PHE A 705 -16.35 16.90 -17.86
CA PHE A 705 -16.86 17.71 -18.97
C PHE A 705 -16.02 18.98 -19.11
N GLU A 706 -15.56 19.24 -20.33
CA GLU A 706 -14.80 20.44 -20.67
C GLU A 706 -15.55 21.25 -21.73
N ASP A 707 -15.93 22.48 -21.35
CA ASP A 707 -16.55 23.43 -22.26
C ASP A 707 -15.64 23.79 -23.44
N GLY A 708 -16.30 24.09 -24.55
CA GLY A 708 -15.68 24.58 -25.78
C GLY A 708 -16.04 26.03 -26.02
N TYR A 709 -15.73 26.54 -27.21
CA TYR A 709 -16.16 27.87 -27.62
C TYR A 709 -16.57 27.95 -29.09
N LEU A 710 -17.58 28.77 -29.35
CA LEU A 710 -17.97 29.21 -30.69
C LEU A 710 -17.36 30.58 -30.93
N VAL A 711 -16.58 30.73 -32.00
CA VAL A 711 -16.09 32.04 -32.46
C VAL A 711 -17.01 32.55 -33.56
N VAL A 712 -17.60 33.71 -33.36
CA VAL A 712 -18.31 34.44 -34.42
C VAL A 712 -17.31 35.41 -35.05
N THR A 713 -17.00 35.17 -36.32
CA THR A 713 -16.11 36.02 -37.13
C THR A 713 -16.92 37.03 -37.93
N GLN A 714 -16.26 38.09 -38.38
CA GLN A 714 -16.88 39.11 -39.22
C GLN A 714 -17.39 38.50 -40.53
N ALA A 715 -18.55 38.97 -41.00
CA ALA A 715 -19.08 38.63 -42.32
C ALA A 715 -18.50 39.59 -43.37
N PRO A 716 -18.25 39.15 -44.61
CA PRO A 716 -17.78 40.04 -45.66
C PRO A 716 -18.89 41.02 -46.06
N LEU A 717 -18.57 42.32 -46.11
CA LEU A 717 -19.43 43.36 -46.67
C LEU A 717 -18.70 44.08 -47.80
N TYR A 718 -19.24 43.98 -49.01
CA TYR A 718 -18.67 44.61 -50.19
C TYR A 718 -19.21 46.03 -50.36
N VAL A 719 -18.31 47.01 -50.31
CA VAL A 719 -18.61 48.43 -50.45
C VAL A 719 -18.19 48.89 -51.83
N THR A 720 -19.16 49.26 -52.67
CA THR A 720 -18.91 49.62 -54.08
C THR A 720 -19.33 51.05 -54.34
N VAL A 721 -18.44 51.87 -54.89
CA VAL A 721 -18.82 53.20 -55.39
C VAL A 721 -19.18 53.11 -56.88
N GLU A 722 -20.35 53.65 -57.23
CA GLU A 722 -20.82 53.65 -58.62
C GLU A 722 -20.00 54.59 -59.50
N ASP A 723 -19.84 54.19 -60.77
CA ASP A 723 -19.28 55.07 -61.80
C ASP A 723 -20.14 56.33 -61.95
N ALA A 724 -19.48 57.48 -62.08
CA ALA A 724 -20.14 58.77 -62.22
C ALA A 724 -19.67 59.49 -63.49
N THR A 725 -20.45 60.46 -63.96
CA THR A 725 -20.09 61.27 -65.14
C THR A 725 -20.42 62.74 -64.90
N ARG A 726 -19.56 63.64 -65.39
CA ARG A 726 -19.83 65.09 -65.45
C ARG A 726 -19.14 65.74 -66.64
N GLU A 727 -19.55 66.97 -66.97
CA GLU A 727 -18.83 67.80 -67.93
C GLU A 727 -17.66 68.57 -67.27
N THR A 728 -16.64 68.92 -68.06
CA THR A 728 -15.57 69.84 -67.64
C THR A 728 -16.14 71.19 -67.17
N GLY A 729 -15.61 71.75 -66.08
CA GLY A 729 -16.08 73.00 -65.47
C GLY A 729 -17.21 72.83 -64.44
N MET A 730 -17.78 71.64 -64.32
CA MET A 730 -18.76 71.30 -63.28
C MET A 730 -18.08 70.68 -62.05
N GLU A 731 -18.63 70.91 -60.87
CA GLU A 731 -18.27 70.21 -59.64
C GLU A 731 -18.51 68.71 -59.76
N ASN A 732 -17.79 67.91 -58.97
CA ASN A 732 -18.03 66.48 -58.89
C ASN A 732 -19.45 66.20 -58.37
N PRO A 733 -20.18 65.22 -58.95
CA PRO A 733 -21.42 64.76 -58.35
C PRO A 733 -21.13 64.12 -57.00
N VAL A 734 -22.17 64.00 -56.16
CA VAL A 734 -22.10 63.16 -54.96
C VAL A 734 -21.91 61.72 -55.43
N PHE A 735 -20.82 61.08 -55.01
CA PHE A 735 -20.55 59.69 -55.36
C PHE A 735 -21.45 58.75 -54.56
N ASN A 736 -22.18 57.88 -55.26
CA ASN A 736 -23.12 56.96 -54.66
C ASN A 736 -22.41 55.67 -54.24
N ILE A 737 -22.49 55.32 -52.95
CA ILE A 737 -21.90 54.10 -52.39
C ILE A 737 -23.02 53.08 -52.16
N THR A 738 -22.83 51.88 -52.67
CA THR A 738 -23.71 50.72 -52.50
C THR A 738 -23.03 49.65 -51.68
N TYR A 739 -23.82 48.83 -51.00
CA TYR A 739 -23.37 47.78 -50.10
C TYR A 739 -24.02 46.44 -50.48
N ASP A 740 -23.23 45.37 -50.49
CA ASP A 740 -23.72 44.01 -50.69
C ASP A 740 -23.14 43.07 -49.63
N GLY A 741 -23.98 42.22 -49.04
CA GLY A 741 -23.57 41.28 -47.98
C GLY A 741 -24.05 41.59 -46.56
N PHE A 742 -24.89 42.61 -46.33
CA PHE A 742 -25.53 42.78 -45.01
C PHE A 742 -26.34 41.54 -44.63
N LYS A 743 -26.23 41.14 -43.37
CA LYS A 743 -26.94 40.04 -42.72
C LYS A 743 -28.05 40.59 -41.84
N ASN A 744 -28.97 39.73 -41.39
CA ASN A 744 -30.03 40.07 -40.44
C ASN A 744 -30.86 41.31 -40.83
N GLU A 745 -31.08 41.53 -42.14
CA GLU A 745 -31.81 42.69 -42.68
C GLU A 745 -31.19 44.06 -42.30
N GLU A 746 -29.91 44.08 -41.94
CA GLU A 746 -29.19 45.29 -41.54
C GLU A 746 -28.89 46.23 -42.71
N THR A 747 -28.58 47.48 -42.38
CA THR A 747 -28.22 48.55 -43.33
C THR A 747 -26.94 49.25 -42.90
N ALA A 748 -26.48 50.24 -43.67
CA ALA A 748 -25.27 51.02 -43.39
C ALA A 748 -25.23 51.76 -42.04
N ASP A 749 -26.32 51.75 -41.27
CA ASP A 749 -26.36 52.32 -39.92
C ASP A 749 -25.67 51.45 -38.86
N VAL A 750 -25.35 50.19 -39.17
CA VAL A 750 -24.57 49.31 -38.29
C VAL A 750 -23.05 49.52 -38.43
N LEU A 751 -22.62 50.30 -39.42
CA LEU A 751 -21.22 50.68 -39.58
C LEU A 751 -20.87 51.73 -38.52
N THR A 752 -19.83 51.47 -37.73
CA THR A 752 -19.35 52.41 -36.71
C THR A 752 -18.74 53.65 -37.36
N THR A 753 -18.12 53.47 -38.53
CA THR A 753 -17.64 54.54 -39.41
C THR A 753 -18.13 54.27 -40.84
N LYS A 754 -18.86 55.23 -41.44
CA LYS A 754 -19.33 55.09 -42.84
C LYS A 754 -18.17 55.33 -43.83
N PRO A 755 -17.99 54.46 -44.84
CA PRO A 755 -17.03 54.68 -45.92
C PRO A 755 -17.20 56.02 -46.63
N VAL A 756 -16.09 56.59 -47.08
CA VAL A 756 -16.07 57.84 -47.86
C VAL A 756 -15.51 57.57 -49.25
N ALA A 757 -16.22 58.04 -50.27
CA ALA A 757 -15.75 58.05 -51.65
C ALA A 757 -15.08 59.39 -51.97
N SER A 758 -13.89 59.34 -52.55
CA SER A 758 -13.12 60.51 -52.95
C SER A 758 -12.54 60.33 -54.33
N CYS A 759 -12.39 61.44 -55.06
CA CYS A 759 -11.76 61.46 -56.37
C CYS A 759 -10.80 62.64 -56.42
N MET A 760 -9.63 62.46 -57.04
CA MET A 760 -8.65 63.54 -57.21
C MET A 760 -9.10 64.60 -58.23
N ALA A 761 -10.07 64.30 -59.09
CA ALA A 761 -10.58 65.26 -60.07
C ALA A 761 -11.36 66.39 -59.37
N ASP A 762 -11.15 67.63 -59.79
CA ASP A 762 -11.87 68.83 -59.36
C ASP A 762 -12.55 69.52 -60.56
N ALA A 763 -13.28 70.61 -60.34
CA ALA A 763 -14.00 71.32 -61.40
C ALA A 763 -13.11 71.73 -62.60
N THR A 764 -11.79 71.87 -62.40
CA THR A 764 -10.82 72.25 -63.43
C THR A 764 -10.22 71.08 -64.21
N SER A 765 -10.50 69.85 -63.78
CA SER A 765 -9.97 68.62 -64.37
C SER A 765 -10.46 68.43 -65.82
N GLN A 766 -9.53 68.07 -66.70
CA GLN A 766 -9.77 67.90 -68.13
C GLN A 766 -10.61 66.66 -68.43
N ALA A 767 -11.09 66.54 -69.67
CA ALA A 767 -11.81 65.35 -70.10
C ALA A 767 -10.93 64.09 -69.96
N GLY A 768 -11.45 63.03 -69.34
CA GLY A 768 -10.69 61.83 -68.98
C GLY A 768 -11.42 60.94 -67.98
N LYS A 769 -10.81 59.80 -67.61
CA LYS A 769 -11.29 58.92 -66.54
C LYS A 769 -10.42 59.09 -65.30
N TYR A 770 -11.07 59.33 -64.17
CA TYR A 770 -10.45 59.48 -62.86
C TYR A 770 -11.03 58.44 -61.91
N GLU A 771 -10.18 57.77 -61.13
CA GLU A 771 -10.65 56.76 -60.18
C GLU A 771 -11.38 57.42 -59.00
N ILE A 772 -12.47 56.80 -58.58
CA ILE A 772 -13.19 57.13 -57.35
C ILE A 772 -12.80 56.06 -56.33
N ILE A 773 -12.06 56.47 -55.30
CA ILE A 773 -11.56 55.58 -54.25
C ILE A 773 -12.54 55.61 -53.08
N VAL A 774 -13.05 54.45 -52.70
CA VAL A 774 -13.88 54.27 -51.50
C VAL A 774 -13.07 53.58 -50.40
N SER A 775 -13.06 54.17 -49.20
CA SER A 775 -12.28 53.63 -48.07
C SER A 775 -12.74 54.23 -46.73
N GLY A 776 -12.12 53.80 -45.64
CA GLY A 776 -12.23 54.44 -44.32
C GLY A 776 -13.46 54.05 -43.49
N GLY A 777 -14.24 53.07 -43.92
CA GLY A 777 -15.32 52.50 -43.11
C GLY A 777 -14.81 51.50 -42.06
N GLU A 778 -15.60 51.34 -41.00
CA GLU A 778 -15.37 50.40 -39.90
C GLU A 778 -16.69 49.78 -39.46
N ALA A 779 -16.65 48.52 -39.01
CA ALA A 779 -17.81 47.81 -38.47
C ALA A 779 -17.39 46.77 -37.44
N ASP A 780 -18.23 46.57 -36.42
CA ASP A 780 -18.00 45.54 -35.39
C ASP A 780 -18.15 44.13 -35.98
N ASN A 781 -19.17 43.94 -36.84
CA ASN A 781 -19.61 42.63 -37.30
C ASN A 781 -19.26 42.30 -38.77
N TYR A 782 -18.68 43.25 -39.49
CA TYR A 782 -18.37 43.10 -40.91
C TYR A 782 -16.92 43.42 -41.22
N GLU A 783 -16.33 42.63 -42.11
CA GLU A 783 -15.05 42.92 -42.75
C GLU A 783 -15.34 43.61 -44.09
N LEU A 784 -14.80 44.81 -44.28
CA LEU A 784 -15.15 45.67 -45.40
C LEU A 784 -14.22 45.44 -46.59
N PHE A 785 -14.79 45.07 -47.72
CA PHE A 785 -14.09 44.87 -48.99
C PHE A 785 -14.49 45.98 -49.98
N TYR A 786 -13.52 46.79 -50.41
CA TYR A 786 -13.79 47.99 -51.20
C TYR A 786 -13.63 47.75 -52.71
N ASN A 787 -14.62 48.18 -53.49
CA ASN A 787 -14.59 48.22 -54.94
C ASN A 787 -14.68 49.67 -55.43
N ASN A 788 -13.59 50.17 -56.00
CA ASN A 788 -13.51 51.51 -56.57
C ASN A 788 -14.29 51.63 -57.88
N GLY A 789 -14.71 52.86 -58.20
CA GLY A 789 -15.43 53.22 -59.42
C GLY A 789 -14.66 54.25 -60.25
N TRP A 790 -15.27 54.75 -61.32
CA TRP A 790 -14.68 55.72 -62.23
C TRP A 790 -15.56 56.95 -62.43
N LEU A 791 -14.97 58.13 -62.28
CA LEU A 791 -15.53 59.39 -62.75
C LEU A 791 -15.07 59.62 -64.19
N THR A 792 -16.03 59.63 -65.12
CA THR A 792 -15.78 60.03 -66.51
C THR A 792 -16.09 61.53 -66.67
N VAL A 793 -15.05 62.33 -66.94
CA VAL A 793 -15.22 63.74 -67.27
C VAL A 793 -15.31 63.88 -68.79
N THR A 794 -16.43 64.36 -69.30
CA THR A 794 -16.64 64.60 -70.73
C THR A 794 -16.33 66.05 -71.11
N PRO A 795 -15.90 66.33 -72.35
CA PRO A 795 -15.76 67.70 -72.83
C PRO A 795 -17.07 68.49 -72.66
N SER A 796 -16.97 69.76 -72.24
CA SER A 796 -18.16 70.61 -72.10
C SER A 796 -18.86 70.79 -73.44
N THR A 797 -20.19 70.72 -73.43
CA THR A 797 -21.02 71.01 -74.61
C THR A 797 -21.36 72.49 -74.76
N ALA A 798 -20.90 73.33 -73.82
CA ALA A 798 -21.15 74.76 -73.82
C ALA A 798 -20.28 75.49 -74.86
N ILE A 799 -20.90 76.41 -75.60
CA ILE A 799 -20.24 77.16 -76.67
C ILE A 799 -19.66 78.44 -76.08
N ASN A 800 -18.40 78.75 -76.39
CA ASN A 800 -17.76 79.99 -75.94
C ASN A 800 -18.54 81.22 -76.46
N GLY A 801 -18.90 82.16 -75.58
CA GLY A 801 -19.84 83.26 -75.86
C GLY A 801 -19.43 84.26 -76.94
N SER A 802 -18.24 84.11 -77.52
CA SER A 802 -17.71 84.97 -78.58
C SER A 802 -18.42 84.84 -79.95
N ARG A 803 -19.45 83.99 -80.08
CA ARG A 803 -20.12 83.68 -81.36
C ARG A 803 -21.59 84.10 -81.46
N VAL A 804 -22.01 85.11 -80.68
CA VAL A 804 -23.33 85.74 -80.91
C VAL A 804 -23.21 86.76 -82.06
N THR A 805 -24.07 86.66 -83.07
CA THR A 805 -23.97 87.36 -84.36
C THR A 805 -24.24 88.86 -84.21
N GLU A 806 -23.35 89.73 -84.70
CA GLU A 806 -23.51 91.19 -84.62
C GLU A 806 -24.79 91.65 -85.36
N GLY A 807 -25.73 92.27 -84.63
CA GLY A 807 -26.83 93.04 -85.20
C GLY A 807 -28.24 92.80 -84.63
N THR A 808 -28.46 91.77 -83.79
CA THR A 808 -29.76 91.48 -83.15
C THR A 808 -29.63 91.26 -81.64
N THR A 809 -30.60 91.73 -80.85
CA THR A 809 -30.60 91.62 -79.38
C THR A 809 -31.21 90.28 -78.91
N PHE A 810 -30.67 89.67 -77.86
CA PHE A 810 -31.10 88.37 -77.32
C PHE A 810 -31.37 88.40 -75.80
N ASN A 811 -32.19 87.47 -75.30
CA ASN A 811 -32.43 87.29 -73.87
C ASN A 811 -31.48 86.24 -73.30
N VAL A 812 -30.94 86.51 -72.11
CA VAL A 812 -30.00 85.63 -71.41
C VAL A 812 -30.67 85.03 -70.18
N TYR A 813 -30.60 83.71 -70.04
CA TYR A 813 -31.21 82.98 -68.93
C TYR A 813 -30.14 82.26 -68.08
N THR A 814 -30.40 82.00 -66.81
CA THR A 814 -29.63 80.99 -66.04
C THR A 814 -29.99 79.58 -66.49
N LEU A 815 -29.26 78.57 -66.00
CA LEU A 815 -29.59 77.15 -66.26
C LEU A 815 -30.97 76.76 -65.71
N GLU A 816 -31.45 77.46 -64.69
CA GLU A 816 -32.77 77.28 -64.06
C GLU A 816 -33.90 78.02 -64.81
N GLY A 817 -33.58 78.64 -65.96
CA GLY A 817 -34.56 79.29 -66.83
C GLY A 817 -34.97 80.71 -66.41
N VAL A 818 -34.23 81.33 -65.48
CA VAL A 818 -34.50 82.72 -65.03
C VAL A 818 -33.87 83.70 -65.99
N CYS A 819 -34.65 84.63 -66.56
CA CYS A 819 -34.13 85.68 -67.43
C CYS A 819 -33.32 86.69 -66.62
N VAL A 820 -32.01 86.73 -66.82
CA VAL A 820 -31.07 87.62 -66.11
C VAL A 820 -30.75 88.89 -66.89
N LYS A 821 -30.99 88.90 -68.20
CA LYS A 821 -30.82 90.10 -69.03
C LYS A 821 -31.71 90.06 -70.26
N HIS A 822 -32.54 91.09 -70.42
CA HIS A 822 -33.43 91.24 -71.57
C HIS A 822 -32.78 92.11 -72.66
N ASN A 823 -32.94 91.76 -73.94
CA ASN A 823 -32.39 92.48 -75.10
C ASN A 823 -30.88 92.80 -75.00
N ALA A 824 -30.07 91.85 -74.52
CA ALA A 824 -28.62 91.98 -74.46
C ALA A 824 -28.00 92.06 -75.87
N LYS A 825 -26.94 92.86 -76.01
CA LYS A 825 -26.11 92.93 -77.23
C LYS A 825 -24.80 92.13 -77.11
N ASN A 826 -24.34 91.90 -75.88
CA ASN A 826 -23.17 91.10 -75.52
C ASN A 826 -23.40 90.49 -74.13
N LEU A 827 -22.47 89.64 -73.69
CA LEU A 827 -22.50 89.04 -72.36
C LEU A 827 -21.60 89.78 -71.36
N ASP A 828 -20.87 90.82 -71.78
CA ASP A 828 -19.74 91.45 -71.07
C ASP A 828 -20.06 91.99 -69.66
N ASP A 829 -21.34 92.26 -69.36
CA ASP A 829 -21.74 92.81 -68.07
C ASP A 829 -22.23 91.75 -67.06
N LEU A 830 -22.29 90.47 -67.44
CA LEU A 830 -22.69 89.35 -66.56
C LEU A 830 -21.52 88.78 -65.74
N ALA A 831 -21.76 88.12 -64.61
CA ALA A 831 -20.69 87.40 -63.91
C ALA A 831 -20.22 86.17 -64.72
N SER A 832 -18.97 85.71 -64.54
CA SER A 832 -18.53 84.45 -65.14
C SER A 832 -19.42 83.29 -64.69
N GLY A 833 -19.83 82.45 -65.63
CA GLY A 833 -20.83 81.41 -65.38
C GLY A 833 -21.43 80.85 -66.66
N ILE A 834 -22.32 79.86 -66.50
CA ILE A 834 -23.01 79.22 -67.62
C ILE A 834 -24.40 79.84 -67.75
N TYR A 835 -24.68 80.40 -68.92
CA TYR A 835 -25.96 80.99 -69.28
C TYR A 835 -26.60 80.25 -70.45
N VAL A 836 -27.91 80.39 -70.61
CA VAL A 836 -28.65 79.91 -71.78
C VAL A 836 -29.05 81.11 -72.63
N VAL A 837 -28.58 81.14 -73.87
CA VAL A 837 -28.91 82.16 -74.87
C VAL A 837 -29.47 81.44 -76.09
N GLU A 838 -30.67 81.82 -76.52
CA GLU A 838 -31.36 81.20 -77.67
C GLU A 838 -31.42 79.66 -77.62
N GLY A 839 -31.59 79.11 -76.42
CA GLY A 839 -31.67 77.66 -76.20
C GLY A 839 -30.32 76.92 -76.20
N LYS A 840 -29.18 77.62 -76.29
CA LYS A 840 -27.84 77.04 -76.23
C LYS A 840 -27.13 77.44 -74.94
N LYS A 841 -26.41 76.50 -74.33
CA LYS A 841 -25.54 76.78 -73.17
C LYS A 841 -24.29 77.51 -73.64
N ILE A 842 -24.04 78.65 -73.02
CA ILE A 842 -22.89 79.52 -73.28
C ILE A 842 -22.13 79.71 -71.97
N VAL A 843 -20.82 79.50 -72.00
CA VAL A 843 -19.93 79.88 -70.87
C VAL A 843 -19.45 81.30 -71.12
N LYS A 844 -19.55 82.15 -70.10
CA LYS A 844 -18.93 83.48 -70.08
C LYS A 844 -17.66 83.48 -69.23
#